data_AF-A0A1S3G935-F1
#
_entry.id   AF-A0A1S3G935-F1
#
_cell.length_a   1.000
_cell.length_b   1.000
_cell.length_c   1.000
_cell.angle_alpha   90.00
_cell.angle_beta   90.00
_cell.angle_gamma   90.00
#
_symmetry.space_group_name_H-M   'P 1'
#
loop_
_entity.id
_entity.type
_entity.pdbx_description
1 polymer ?
#
loop_
_entity_poly.entity_id
_entity_poly.type
_entity_poly.pdbx_seq_one_letter_code
_entity_poly.pdbx_strand_id
1 'polypeptide(L)'
;MESSKEAFINQGKVHLELKLNELITENGTVCQQLVVHIKACHGLPLINGQSCDPYATVSLVGPSRNDQKKTKVKKKTSNPQFNEIFYFEVTRSSSYTRKSQFQVEEEDIEKLEIRIDLWNNGNLVQDVFLGEIKVPVNVLRNDSSHQAWYLLQPRDNGNKSSKSDDLGSLRLNICYTEDYVLPSEYYGPLKTLLLKSPDVRPISASAAYILGEICRDKNDAVLPLVRLLLHHDKLVPFVTAVAELDLKDIQDANTIFRGNSLATRCLDEMMKVAGGHYLKVTLKSTLDEICESSKSCEIDPIKLKEGDNVENNKENLRYYVDKLFSTIVKSSMSCPTVMCDIFYSLRQMAAQRFPNDPHVQYSAVSSFVFLRFFAVAVVSPHTFHLRPHHPDAQTIRTLTLISKTIQTLGSWGSLSKCKSSFKETFMCEFFKMFQEEGYIIAVKKFLDEISSTETKESSGTSEPVHLKEGEMYKRAQGRTRIGKKNFKRRWFCLTSRELTYRKQPGKDAIYTIPVKNILAVEKLEESSFNKKNMFQVIHTEKPLYVQANNCVEANEWIDVLCRVSRCNQNRLSSYHPSAYLNGNWLCCQESSENTPGCKPCTAGVPADIQIDIDEDRETERIYSLFTLSLLKLQKMEEACGTIAVYQGPQKEPEDHASFVIEDSVTTFKTIQQIKSIIEKLDEPHEKYRKKRSSSAKYGSKENPIGKTS
;
A
#
# COMPACT_ATOMS: atom_id res chain seq x y z
N MET A 1 0.81 -8.47 -4.95
CA MET A 1 0.02 -9.50 -5.65
C MET A 1 0.35 -10.87 -5.09
N GLU A 2 -0.40 -11.28 -4.08
CA GLU A 2 -0.91 -12.63 -3.96
C GLU A 2 -2.32 -12.36 -3.46
N SER A 3 -3.28 -12.46 -4.37
CA SER A 3 -4.67 -12.28 -4.02
C SER A 3 -5.01 -13.37 -3.00
N SER A 4 -5.03 -13.02 -1.73
CA SER A 4 -6.07 -13.51 -0.84
C SER A 4 -7.38 -13.15 -1.52
N LYS A 5 -7.79 -14.01 -2.46
CA LYS A 5 -9.19 -14.30 -2.68
C LYS A 5 -9.66 -14.73 -1.30
N GLU A 6 -10.07 -13.77 -0.48
CA GLU A 6 -11.05 -14.04 0.54
C GLU A 6 -12.11 -14.82 -0.19
N ALA A 7 -12.14 -16.11 0.10
CA ALA A 7 -13.27 -16.92 -0.23
C ALA A 7 -14.43 -16.19 0.43
N PHE A 8 -15.16 -15.39 -0.33
CA PHE A 8 -16.55 -15.14 -0.04
C PHE A 8 -17.09 -16.54 0.23
N ILE A 9 -17.26 -16.87 1.51
CA ILE A 9 -18.02 -18.03 1.91
C ILE A 9 -19.33 -17.78 1.16
N ASN A 10 -19.58 -18.55 0.10
CA ASN A 10 -20.76 -18.42 -0.73
C ASN A 10 -21.95 -18.67 0.19
N GLN A 11 -22.43 -17.63 0.84
CA GLN A 11 -23.68 -17.64 1.59
C GLN A 11 -24.75 -17.74 0.52
N GLY A 12 -25.23 -18.97 0.30
CA GLY A 12 -26.29 -19.21 -0.67
C GLY A 12 -27.49 -18.34 -0.37
N LYS A 13 -28.35 -18.14 -1.36
CA LYS A 13 -29.55 -17.30 -1.23
C LYS A 13 -30.81 -18.08 -1.57
N VAL A 14 -31.92 -17.75 -0.92
CA VAL A 14 -33.24 -18.36 -1.09
C VAL A 14 -34.21 -17.33 -1.65
N HIS A 15 -34.98 -17.69 -2.67
CA HIS A 15 -36.06 -16.87 -3.21
C HIS A 15 -37.40 -17.35 -2.66
N LEU A 16 -38.04 -16.48 -1.89
CA LEU A 16 -39.25 -16.77 -1.14
C LEU A 16 -40.38 -15.83 -1.57
N GLU A 17 -41.60 -16.38 -1.65
CA GLU A 17 -42.83 -15.61 -1.75
C GLU A 17 -43.77 -16.04 -0.61
N LEU A 18 -44.27 -15.05 0.15
CA LEU A 18 -45.22 -15.21 1.25
C LEU A 18 -46.53 -14.52 0.89
N LYS A 19 -47.68 -15.14 1.17
CA LYS A 19 -49.01 -14.54 0.99
C LYS A 19 -49.95 -14.94 2.11
N LEU A 20 -50.87 -14.05 2.48
CA LEU A 20 -52.00 -14.38 3.36
C LEU A 20 -53.26 -14.52 2.52
N ASN A 21 -53.91 -15.68 2.63
CA ASN A 21 -55.22 -15.93 2.05
C ASN A 21 -56.28 -15.98 3.14
N GLU A 22 -57.47 -15.48 2.86
CA GLU A 22 -58.65 -15.69 3.70
C GLU A 22 -59.35 -16.97 3.25
N LEU A 23 -59.67 -17.84 4.20
CA LEU A 23 -60.46 -19.05 4.00
C LEU A 23 -61.72 -18.97 4.85
N ILE A 24 -62.86 -19.31 4.25
CA ILE A 24 -64.10 -19.51 4.99
C ILE A 24 -64.14 -20.98 5.40
N THR A 25 -64.12 -21.26 6.69
CA THR A 25 -64.24 -22.64 7.21
C THR A 25 -65.66 -23.17 6.98
N GLU A 26 -65.84 -24.49 7.07
CA GLU A 26 -67.16 -25.15 6.96
C GLU A 26 -68.19 -24.64 7.98
N ASN A 27 -67.72 -24.01 9.07
CA ASN A 27 -68.56 -23.41 10.12
C ASN A 27 -68.86 -21.92 9.89
N GLY A 28 -68.47 -21.36 8.74
CA GLY A 28 -68.68 -19.94 8.39
C GLY A 28 -67.72 -18.97 9.07
N THR A 29 -66.66 -19.44 9.75
CA THR A 29 -65.64 -18.57 10.34
C THR A 29 -64.55 -18.24 9.32
N VAL A 30 -64.08 -17.00 9.31
CA VAL A 30 -62.96 -16.57 8.46
C VAL A 30 -61.65 -16.92 9.17
N CYS A 31 -60.82 -17.74 8.53
CA CYS A 31 -59.48 -18.12 8.98
C CYS A 31 -58.44 -17.57 8.01
N GLN A 32 -57.26 -17.19 8.51
CA GLN A 32 -56.15 -16.79 7.66
C GLN A 32 -55.24 -17.98 7.40
N GLN A 33 -54.85 -18.18 6.14
CA GLN A 33 -53.89 -19.19 5.72
C GLN A 33 -52.66 -18.52 5.13
N LEU A 34 -51.50 -18.80 5.72
CA LEU A 34 -50.20 -18.37 5.24
C LEU A 34 -49.73 -19.33 4.14
N VAL A 35 -49.52 -18.78 2.95
CA VAL A 35 -48.95 -19.45 1.79
C VAL A 35 -47.47 -19.12 1.72
N VAL A 36 -46.63 -20.16 1.73
CA VAL A 36 -45.17 -20.06 1.66
C VAL A 36 -44.70 -20.75 0.40
N HIS A 37 -44.23 -19.98 -0.58
CA HIS A 37 -43.75 -20.49 -1.86
C HIS A 37 -42.23 -20.39 -1.92
N ILE A 38 -41.55 -21.54 -1.87
CA ILE A 38 -40.11 -21.63 -2.10
C ILE A 38 -39.87 -21.79 -3.59
N LYS A 39 -39.40 -20.72 -4.23
CA LYS A 39 -39.13 -20.70 -5.68
C LYS A 39 -37.82 -21.40 -5.98
N ALA A 40 -36.71 -20.85 -5.48
CA ALA A 40 -35.37 -21.30 -5.84
C ALA A 40 -34.34 -21.02 -4.75
N CYS A 41 -33.19 -21.67 -4.84
CA CYS A 41 -31.97 -21.19 -4.19
C CYS A 41 -30.86 -20.98 -5.22
N HIS A 42 -29.87 -20.17 -4.87
CA HIS A 42 -28.74 -19.87 -5.74
C HIS A 42 -27.43 -19.81 -4.93
N GLY A 43 -26.36 -20.39 -5.47
CA GLY A 43 -25.03 -20.34 -4.87
C GLY A 43 -24.92 -21.06 -3.52
N LEU A 44 -25.66 -22.16 -3.32
CA LEU A 44 -25.55 -22.96 -2.09
C LEU A 44 -24.11 -23.47 -1.87
N PRO A 45 -23.64 -23.56 -0.62
CA PRO A 45 -22.31 -24.08 -0.31
C PRO A 45 -22.05 -25.45 -0.93
N LEU A 46 -20.87 -25.61 -1.52
CA LEU A 46 -20.40 -26.91 -2.01
C LEU A 46 -19.91 -27.75 -0.82
N ILE A 47 -20.16 -29.06 -0.85
CA ILE A 47 -19.64 -29.98 0.15
C ILE A 47 -18.41 -30.66 -0.45
N ASN A 48 -17.24 -30.44 0.17
CA ASN A 48 -15.94 -30.95 -0.31
C ASN A 48 -15.65 -30.63 -1.79
N GLY A 49 -16.10 -29.45 -2.28
CA GLY A 49 -15.91 -29.02 -3.66
C GLY A 49 -16.81 -29.73 -4.69
N GLN A 50 -17.76 -30.55 -4.25
CA GLN A 50 -18.71 -31.27 -5.11
C GLN A 50 -20.12 -30.68 -5.02
N SER A 51 -20.93 -30.94 -6.06
CA SER A 51 -22.35 -30.53 -6.13
C SER A 51 -23.16 -31.15 -4.99
N CYS A 52 -24.05 -30.37 -4.38
CA CYS A 52 -24.95 -30.83 -3.31
C CYS A 52 -26.29 -31.38 -3.84
N ASP A 53 -26.97 -32.16 -3.01
CA ASP A 53 -28.35 -32.65 -3.18
C ASP A 53 -29.29 -31.89 -2.21
N PRO A 54 -29.61 -30.62 -2.47
CA PRO A 54 -30.32 -29.78 -1.50
C PRO A 54 -31.82 -30.09 -1.35
N TYR A 55 -32.32 -29.93 -0.13
CA TYR A 55 -33.74 -29.78 0.21
C TYR A 55 -33.93 -28.68 1.27
N ALA A 56 -35.13 -28.11 1.33
CA ALA A 56 -35.49 -27.07 2.28
C ALA A 56 -36.54 -27.59 3.26
N THR A 57 -36.39 -27.22 4.52
CA THR A 57 -37.38 -27.47 5.56
C THR A 57 -38.04 -26.15 5.92
N VAL A 58 -39.36 -26.08 5.79
CA VAL A 58 -40.18 -24.88 5.99
C VAL A 58 -40.95 -25.04 7.28
N SER A 59 -40.68 -24.18 8.26
CA SER A 59 -41.31 -24.23 9.57
C SER A 59 -42.05 -22.94 9.88
N LEU A 60 -43.31 -23.01 10.27
CA LEU A 60 -44.02 -21.91 10.92
C LEU A 60 -43.85 -22.05 12.43
N VAL A 61 -43.18 -21.07 13.04
CA VAL A 61 -42.78 -21.06 14.44
C VAL A 61 -43.55 -19.96 15.16
N GLY A 62 -44.14 -20.30 16.31
CA GLY A 62 -44.81 -19.39 17.22
C GLY A 62 -44.57 -19.78 18.68
N PRO A 63 -45.09 -19.02 19.66
CA PRO A 63 -44.88 -19.29 21.08
C PRO A 63 -45.27 -20.70 21.53
N SER A 64 -46.32 -21.28 20.92
CA SER A 64 -46.81 -22.62 21.25
C SER A 64 -46.86 -23.57 20.04
N ARG A 65 -46.17 -23.22 18.94
CA ARG A 65 -46.28 -23.91 17.65
C ARG A 65 -44.96 -24.07 16.91
N ASN A 66 -44.79 -25.22 16.26
CA ASN A 66 -43.69 -25.48 15.32
C ASN A 66 -44.16 -26.47 14.25
N ASP A 67 -44.83 -25.97 13.21
CA ASP A 67 -45.33 -26.78 12.11
C ASP A 67 -44.29 -26.85 11.01
N GLN A 68 -43.84 -28.04 10.65
CA GLN A 68 -42.74 -28.24 9.72
C GLN A 68 -43.16 -29.04 8.49
N LYS A 69 -42.75 -28.57 7.31
CA LYS A 69 -42.90 -29.24 6.01
C LYS A 69 -41.55 -29.27 5.29
N LYS A 70 -41.37 -30.14 4.31
CA LYS A 70 -40.09 -30.29 3.58
C LYS A 70 -40.32 -30.32 2.07
N THR A 71 -39.38 -29.75 1.32
CA THR A 71 -39.37 -29.84 -0.15
C THR A 71 -38.82 -31.19 -0.62
N LYS A 72 -38.98 -31.48 -1.91
CA LYS A 72 -38.30 -32.60 -2.55
C LYS A 72 -36.81 -32.30 -2.70
N VAL A 73 -35.98 -33.33 -2.51
CA VAL A 73 -34.53 -33.26 -2.75
C VAL A 73 -34.25 -33.02 -4.23
N LYS A 74 -33.46 -32.00 -4.54
CA LYS A 74 -32.95 -31.73 -5.90
C LYS A 74 -31.52 -32.22 -5.98
N LYS A 75 -31.18 -33.05 -6.97
CA LYS A 75 -29.87 -33.70 -7.04
C LYS A 75 -28.84 -32.88 -7.81
N LYS A 76 -27.58 -32.95 -7.38
CA LYS A 76 -26.37 -32.44 -8.05
C LYS A 76 -26.48 -30.97 -8.49
N THR A 77 -26.95 -30.09 -7.62
CA THR A 77 -27.08 -28.66 -7.93
C THR A 77 -26.92 -27.77 -6.72
N SER A 78 -26.09 -26.73 -6.84
CA SER A 78 -26.03 -25.62 -5.88
C SER A 78 -27.07 -24.52 -6.15
N ASN A 79 -27.91 -24.70 -7.17
CA ASN A 79 -28.91 -23.74 -7.63
C ASN A 79 -30.29 -24.41 -7.83
N PRO A 80 -30.88 -25.03 -6.79
CA PRO A 80 -32.12 -25.77 -6.93
C PRO A 80 -33.30 -24.87 -7.27
N GLN A 81 -34.16 -25.35 -8.18
CA GLN A 81 -35.50 -24.78 -8.43
C GLN A 81 -36.51 -25.71 -7.74
N PHE A 82 -37.08 -25.26 -6.64
CA PHE A 82 -38.09 -26.02 -5.89
C PHE A 82 -39.46 -25.80 -6.51
N ASN A 83 -39.91 -24.55 -6.59
CA ASN A 83 -41.26 -24.13 -6.99
C ASN A 83 -42.34 -24.91 -6.21
N GLU A 84 -42.15 -25.05 -4.90
CA GLU A 84 -43.04 -25.79 -4.00
C GLU A 84 -43.77 -24.81 -3.07
N ILE A 85 -45.08 -25.01 -2.92
CA ILE A 85 -45.97 -24.17 -2.14
C ILE A 85 -46.43 -24.93 -0.91
N PHE A 86 -46.29 -24.29 0.25
CA PHE A 86 -46.71 -24.80 1.54
C PHE A 86 -47.80 -23.91 2.13
N TYR A 87 -48.78 -24.54 2.76
CA TYR A 87 -49.90 -23.85 3.40
C TYR A 87 -49.84 -24.07 4.90
N PHE A 88 -49.94 -23.01 5.68
CA PHE A 88 -50.02 -23.06 7.14
C PHE A 88 -51.23 -22.28 7.59
N GLU A 89 -52.12 -22.88 8.38
CA GLU A 89 -53.22 -22.16 9.02
C GLU A 89 -52.63 -21.17 10.02
N VAL A 90 -53.08 -19.92 10.09
CA VAL A 90 -52.55 -18.93 11.04
C VAL A 90 -53.33 -18.99 12.35
N THR A 91 -54.65 -19.17 12.27
CA THR A 91 -55.54 -19.36 13.42
C THR A 91 -55.91 -20.85 13.58
N ARG A 92 -55.80 -21.38 14.80
CA ARG A 92 -56.31 -22.74 15.11
C ARG A 92 -57.83 -22.70 15.17
N SER A 93 -58.51 -23.47 14.32
CA SER A 93 -59.92 -23.79 14.56
C SER A 93 -60.05 -24.67 15.80
N SER A 94 -60.92 -24.27 16.72
CA SER A 94 -61.21 -24.98 17.96
C SER A 94 -62.02 -26.26 17.67
N SER A 95 -61.35 -27.39 17.55
CA SER A 95 -62.01 -28.70 17.45
C SER A 95 -61.76 -29.55 18.70
N TYR A 96 -62.84 -29.78 19.46
CA TYR A 96 -63.04 -30.63 20.67
C TYR A 96 -62.45 -30.06 21.98
N THR A 97 -63.19 -29.65 23.03
CA THR A 97 -64.42 -30.20 23.63
C THR A 97 -65.23 -29.09 24.34
N ARG A 98 -66.55 -29.24 24.34
CA ARG A 98 -67.55 -28.29 24.91
C ARG A 98 -67.54 -28.15 26.45
N LYS A 99 -66.44 -28.45 27.16
CA LYS A 99 -66.35 -28.38 28.64
C LYS A 99 -64.94 -28.10 29.20
N SER A 100 -64.11 -27.30 28.53
CA SER A 100 -62.82 -26.87 29.10
C SER A 100 -62.82 -25.37 29.37
N GLN A 101 -62.52 -24.99 30.61
CA GLN A 101 -62.47 -23.62 31.13
C GLN A 101 -61.15 -22.90 30.77
N PHE A 102 -60.39 -23.40 29.79
CA PHE A 102 -59.13 -22.82 29.35
C PHE A 102 -59.34 -21.98 28.10
N GLN A 103 -59.18 -20.65 28.24
CA GLN A 103 -59.05 -19.72 27.11
C GLN A 103 -57.80 -20.12 26.31
N VAL A 104 -57.98 -20.48 25.04
CA VAL A 104 -56.89 -20.58 24.08
C VAL A 104 -56.69 -19.18 23.52
N GLU A 105 -55.56 -18.55 23.83
CA GLU A 105 -55.19 -17.26 23.24
C GLU A 105 -55.01 -17.43 21.72
N GLU A 106 -55.66 -16.58 20.93
CA GLU A 106 -55.35 -16.46 19.50
C GLU A 106 -53.89 -15.99 19.38
N GLU A 107 -53.04 -16.79 18.71
CA GLU A 107 -51.64 -16.42 18.49
C GLU A 107 -51.60 -15.20 17.56
N ASP A 108 -51.14 -14.07 18.09
CA ASP A 108 -50.94 -12.84 17.34
C ASP A 108 -49.93 -13.07 16.20
N ILE A 109 -50.28 -12.64 14.98
CA ILE A 109 -49.46 -12.75 13.76
C ILE A 109 -48.08 -12.11 13.98
N GLU A 110 -48.01 -11.12 14.87
CA GLU A 110 -46.78 -10.44 15.27
C GLU A 110 -45.74 -11.38 15.92
N LYS A 111 -46.19 -12.49 16.49
CA LYS A 111 -45.35 -13.48 17.19
C LYS A 111 -44.97 -14.68 16.31
N LEU A 112 -45.43 -14.71 15.06
CA LEU A 112 -45.18 -15.81 14.13
C LEU A 112 -43.98 -15.52 13.23
N GLU A 113 -43.18 -16.55 12.97
CA GLU A 113 -41.99 -16.51 12.12
C GLU A 113 -41.95 -17.72 11.18
N ILE A 114 -41.60 -17.50 9.92
CA ILE A 114 -41.22 -18.55 8.97
C ILE A 114 -39.72 -18.78 9.07
N ARG A 115 -39.36 -20.00 9.45
CA ARG A 115 -37.98 -20.49 9.43
C ARG A 115 -37.79 -21.45 8.26
N ILE A 116 -36.81 -21.17 7.41
CA ILE A 116 -36.43 -22.05 6.30
C ILE A 116 -35.00 -22.52 6.50
N ASP A 117 -34.85 -23.82 6.74
CA ASP A 117 -33.55 -24.47 6.91
C ASP A 117 -33.18 -25.22 5.63
N LEU A 118 -32.02 -24.93 5.05
CA LEU A 118 -31.48 -25.60 3.86
C LEU A 118 -30.51 -26.70 4.29
N TRP A 119 -30.67 -27.86 3.67
CA TRP A 119 -29.93 -29.07 3.98
C TRP A 119 -29.44 -29.73 2.70
N ASN A 120 -28.30 -30.40 2.77
CA ASN A 120 -27.87 -31.35 1.76
C ASN A 120 -28.20 -32.77 2.23
N ASN A 121 -28.93 -33.52 1.41
CA ASN A 121 -29.21 -34.92 1.66
C ASN A 121 -27.93 -35.75 1.59
N GLY A 122 -27.55 -36.37 2.71
CA GLY A 122 -26.35 -37.21 2.81
C GLY A 122 -26.52 -38.63 2.24
N ASN A 123 -27.74 -39.00 1.82
CA ASN A 123 -28.17 -40.34 1.40
C ASN A 123 -27.91 -41.44 2.45
N LEU A 124 -26.64 -41.81 2.66
CA LEU A 124 -26.16 -42.83 3.62
C LEU A 124 -25.42 -42.22 4.82
N VAL A 125 -25.19 -40.90 4.81
CA VAL A 125 -24.56 -40.12 5.88
C VAL A 125 -25.57 -39.11 6.41
N GLN A 126 -25.36 -38.58 7.62
CA GLN A 126 -26.19 -37.52 8.19
C GLN A 126 -26.25 -36.29 7.27
N ASP A 127 -27.45 -35.72 7.14
CA ASP A 127 -27.67 -34.52 6.34
C ASP A 127 -26.83 -33.32 6.83
N VAL A 128 -26.27 -32.59 5.88
CA VAL A 128 -25.38 -31.45 6.16
C VAL A 128 -26.18 -30.16 6.08
N PHE A 129 -26.16 -29.37 7.15
CA PHE A 129 -26.81 -28.05 7.18
C PHE A 129 -26.07 -27.06 6.27
N LEU A 130 -26.83 -26.33 5.44
CA LEU A 130 -26.31 -25.37 4.47
C LEU A 130 -26.60 -23.91 4.85
N GLY A 131 -27.57 -23.67 5.75
CA GLY A 131 -27.94 -22.33 6.23
C GLY A 131 -29.43 -22.22 6.56
N GLU A 132 -29.81 -21.19 7.32
CA GLU A 132 -31.18 -20.86 7.69
C GLU A 132 -31.57 -19.43 7.32
N ILE A 133 -32.86 -19.19 7.14
CA ILE A 133 -33.45 -17.85 7.18
C ILE A 133 -34.65 -17.83 8.11
N LYS A 134 -34.89 -16.68 8.72
CA LYS A 134 -35.98 -16.40 9.64
C LYS A 134 -36.70 -15.16 9.15
N VAL A 135 -37.98 -15.27 8.84
CA VAL A 135 -38.78 -14.21 8.25
C VAL A 135 -40.03 -14.01 9.13
N PRO A 136 -40.15 -12.89 9.86
CA PRO A 136 -41.34 -12.63 10.65
C PRO A 136 -42.55 -12.47 9.74
N VAL A 137 -43.72 -12.98 10.15
CA VAL A 137 -44.94 -12.95 9.32
C VAL A 137 -45.50 -11.53 9.22
N ASN A 138 -45.10 -10.62 10.11
CA ASN A 138 -45.49 -9.20 10.09
C ASN A 138 -45.05 -8.44 8.82
N VAL A 139 -44.15 -9.00 7.99
CA VAL A 139 -43.80 -8.41 6.67
C VAL A 139 -45.00 -8.30 5.73
N LEU A 140 -46.08 -9.05 6.01
CA LEU A 140 -47.33 -9.04 5.23
C LEU A 140 -48.39 -8.04 5.74
N ARG A 141 -48.06 -7.15 6.70
CA ARG A 141 -49.06 -6.19 7.23
C ARG A 141 -49.56 -5.17 6.20
N ASN A 142 -48.67 -4.70 5.33
CA ASN A 142 -48.98 -3.62 4.40
C ASN A 142 -49.31 -4.13 2.98
N ASP A 143 -48.80 -5.30 2.62
CA ASP A 143 -48.98 -5.92 1.30
C ASP A 143 -49.52 -7.34 1.46
N SER A 144 -50.51 -7.72 0.63
CA SER A 144 -51.08 -9.08 0.61
C SER A 144 -50.09 -10.16 0.15
N SER A 145 -48.94 -9.75 -0.39
CA SER A 145 -47.86 -10.64 -0.81
C SER A 145 -46.49 -10.01 -0.63
N HIS A 146 -45.53 -10.78 -0.12
CA HIS A 146 -44.13 -10.39 -0.01
C HIS A 146 -43.25 -11.34 -0.81
N GLN A 147 -42.42 -10.83 -1.71
CA GLN A 147 -41.51 -11.65 -2.50
C GLN A 147 -40.10 -11.04 -2.48
N ALA A 148 -39.12 -11.83 -2.02
CA ALA A 148 -37.74 -11.39 -1.94
C ALA A 148 -36.74 -12.55 -1.98
N TRP A 149 -35.50 -12.22 -2.37
CA TRP A 149 -34.33 -13.05 -2.10
C TRP A 149 -33.79 -12.77 -0.71
N TYR A 150 -33.37 -13.82 -0.01
CA TYR A 150 -32.77 -13.77 1.32
C TYR A 150 -31.41 -14.47 1.35
N LEU A 151 -30.45 -13.92 2.09
CA LEU A 151 -29.15 -14.56 2.33
C LEU A 151 -29.26 -15.60 3.44
N LEU A 152 -28.78 -16.83 3.17
CA LEU A 152 -28.67 -17.89 4.17
C LEU A 152 -27.73 -17.46 5.28
N GLN A 153 -28.17 -17.67 6.52
CA GLN A 153 -27.42 -17.40 7.73
C GLN A 153 -26.91 -18.71 8.34
N PRO A 154 -25.78 -18.70 9.07
CA PRO A 154 -25.41 -19.82 9.92
C PRO A 154 -26.48 -20.05 11.01
N ARG A 155 -26.54 -21.27 11.55
CA ARG A 155 -27.51 -21.64 12.58
C ARG A 155 -27.20 -20.87 13.88
N ASP A 156 -28.16 -20.11 14.40
CA ASP A 156 -28.05 -19.57 15.75
C ASP A 156 -28.08 -20.76 16.74
N ASN A 157 -26.95 -21.08 17.38
CA ASN A 157 -26.85 -22.06 18.46
C ASN A 157 -27.52 -21.53 19.75
N GLY A 158 -28.80 -21.19 19.67
CA GLY A 158 -29.62 -20.92 20.83
C GLY A 158 -29.85 -22.21 21.63
N ASN A 159 -29.36 -22.23 22.87
CA ASN A 159 -29.66 -23.21 23.93
C ASN A 159 -28.93 -24.57 23.95
N LYS A 160 -27.66 -24.64 23.54
CA LYS A 160 -26.72 -25.56 24.20
C LYS A 160 -25.57 -24.76 24.76
N SER A 161 -25.51 -24.65 26.09
CA SER A 161 -24.33 -24.23 26.83
C SER A 161 -23.23 -25.29 26.67
N SER A 162 -22.65 -25.40 25.47
CA SER A 162 -21.25 -25.79 25.40
C SER A 162 -20.53 -24.67 26.14
N LYS A 163 -20.01 -24.96 27.33
CA LYS A 163 -18.99 -24.14 27.96
C LYS A 163 -17.83 -24.05 26.97
N SER A 164 -17.89 -23.10 26.04
CA SER A 164 -16.72 -22.64 25.33
C SER A 164 -15.93 -21.92 26.41
N ASP A 165 -14.78 -22.47 26.76
CA ASP A 165 -13.79 -21.75 27.56
C ASP A 165 -13.71 -20.33 27.01
N ASP A 166 -13.84 -19.34 27.90
CA ASP A 166 -13.74 -17.93 27.55
C ASP A 166 -12.34 -17.70 26.98
N LEU A 167 -12.21 -17.72 25.64
CA LEU A 167 -10.95 -17.52 24.93
C LEU A 167 -10.50 -16.05 25.00
N GLY A 168 -11.26 -15.19 25.69
CA GLY A 168 -11.04 -13.77 25.82
C GLY A 168 -11.86 -12.95 24.83
N SER A 169 -11.70 -11.62 24.91
CA SER A 169 -12.43 -10.65 24.08
C SER A 169 -11.53 -10.02 23.03
N LEU A 170 -12.03 -9.91 21.79
CA LEU A 170 -11.34 -9.26 20.67
C LEU A 170 -12.02 -7.92 20.36
N ARG A 171 -11.27 -6.81 20.46
CA ARG A 171 -11.72 -5.49 20.04
C ARG A 171 -11.30 -5.24 18.59
N LEU A 172 -12.27 -5.20 17.69
CA LEU A 172 -12.05 -4.91 16.28
C LEU A 172 -12.46 -3.47 15.94
N ASN A 173 -11.67 -2.82 15.08
CA ASN A 173 -12.09 -1.62 14.36
C ASN A 173 -12.08 -1.96 12.87
N ILE A 174 -13.25 -2.00 12.24
CA ILE A 174 -13.40 -2.36 10.82
C ILE A 174 -13.76 -1.08 10.07
N CYS A 175 -12.93 -0.73 9.08
CA CYS A 175 -13.18 0.38 8.16
C CYS A 175 -13.43 -0.21 6.75
N TYR A 176 -14.54 0.18 6.13
CA TYR A 176 -14.86 -0.16 4.74
C TYR A 176 -14.82 1.11 3.90
N THR A 177 -14.01 1.12 2.85
CA THR A 177 -13.87 2.25 1.90
C THR A 177 -14.15 1.74 0.50
N GLU A 178 -15.12 2.35 -0.19
CA GLU A 178 -15.46 2.05 -1.58
C GLU A 178 -15.02 3.23 -2.46
N ASP A 179 -13.94 3.04 -3.24
CA ASP A 179 -13.40 4.03 -4.17
C ASP A 179 -14.19 3.95 -5.50
N TYR A 180 -14.84 5.04 -5.93
CA TYR A 180 -15.61 5.08 -7.19
C TYR A 180 -14.81 5.73 -8.31
N VAL A 181 -13.88 4.99 -8.89
CA VAL A 181 -12.97 5.54 -9.90
C VAL A 181 -13.69 5.75 -11.25
N LEU A 182 -13.77 7.00 -11.70
CA LEU A 182 -14.27 7.39 -13.03
C LEU A 182 -13.18 7.21 -14.11
N PRO A 183 -13.52 7.25 -15.41
CA PRO A 183 -12.52 7.25 -16.47
C PRO A 183 -11.52 8.42 -16.37
N SER A 184 -10.27 8.20 -16.79
CA SER A 184 -9.16 9.17 -16.70
C SER A 184 -9.46 10.58 -17.23
N GLU A 185 -10.33 10.69 -18.24
CA GLU A 185 -10.75 11.96 -18.86
C GLU A 185 -11.30 12.96 -17.83
N TYR A 186 -11.98 12.46 -16.79
CA TYR A 186 -12.55 13.30 -15.74
C TYR A 186 -11.47 13.88 -14.81
N TYR A 187 -10.42 13.12 -14.52
CA TYR A 187 -9.40 13.47 -13.53
C TYR A 187 -8.28 14.37 -14.07
N GLY A 188 -8.21 14.59 -15.38
CA GLY A 188 -7.19 15.41 -16.05
C GLY A 188 -6.94 16.79 -15.42
N PRO A 189 -7.98 17.60 -15.13
CA PRO A 189 -7.79 18.92 -14.52
C PRO A 189 -7.16 18.87 -13.13
N LEU A 190 -7.64 17.97 -12.26
CA LEU A 190 -7.11 17.81 -10.89
C LEU A 190 -5.67 17.33 -10.93
N LYS A 191 -5.38 16.30 -11.74
CA LYS A 191 -4.03 15.78 -11.94
C LYS A 191 -3.08 16.87 -12.42
N THR A 192 -3.47 17.66 -13.41
CA THR A 192 -2.65 18.76 -13.94
C THR A 192 -2.34 19.81 -12.88
N LEU A 193 -3.31 20.15 -12.04
CA LEU A 193 -3.11 21.12 -10.95
C LEU A 193 -2.12 20.58 -9.90
N LEU A 194 -2.25 19.31 -9.51
CA LEU A 194 -1.35 18.66 -8.55
C LEU A 194 0.08 18.56 -9.10
N LEU A 195 0.26 18.15 -10.36
CA LEU A 195 1.58 18.01 -10.99
C LEU A 195 2.31 19.35 -11.20
N LYS A 196 1.57 20.46 -11.25
CA LYS A 196 2.14 21.82 -11.29
C LYS A 196 2.60 22.34 -9.93
N SER A 197 2.27 21.65 -8.83
CA SER A 197 2.60 22.11 -7.47
C SER A 197 4.07 22.47 -7.23
N PRO A 198 5.08 21.72 -7.74
CA PRO A 198 6.49 22.08 -7.56
C PRO A 198 6.87 23.42 -8.21
N ASP A 199 6.14 23.84 -9.24
CA ASP A 199 6.42 25.04 -10.04
C ASP A 199 5.75 26.30 -9.44
N VAL A 200 4.86 26.14 -8.45
CA VAL A 200 4.17 27.24 -7.78
C VAL A 200 5.11 27.92 -6.76
N ARG A 201 5.08 29.25 -6.72
CA ARG A 201 5.80 30.08 -5.76
C ARG A 201 4.84 31.13 -5.17
N PRO A 202 4.71 31.25 -3.83
CA PRO A 202 5.33 30.39 -2.80
C PRO A 202 4.80 28.95 -2.83
N ILE A 203 5.60 27.99 -2.35
CA ILE A 203 5.21 26.56 -2.35
C ILE A 203 3.98 26.30 -1.46
N SER A 204 3.78 27.13 -0.43
CA SER A 204 2.62 27.07 0.45
C SER A 204 1.28 27.27 -0.28
N ALA A 205 1.30 27.95 -1.43
CA ALA A 205 0.13 28.21 -2.25
C ALA A 205 -0.16 27.08 -3.26
N SER A 206 0.64 26.02 -3.29
CA SER A 206 0.46 24.90 -4.23
C SER A 206 -0.68 23.97 -3.79
N ALA A 207 -1.34 23.32 -4.75
CA ALA A 207 -2.48 22.44 -4.44
C ALA A 207 -2.09 21.22 -3.61
N ALA A 208 -0.91 20.65 -3.87
CA ALA A 208 -0.35 19.55 -3.07
C ALA A 208 -0.04 19.97 -1.62
N TYR A 209 0.48 21.18 -1.41
CA TYR A 209 0.74 21.70 -0.06
C TYR A 209 -0.58 21.94 0.69
N ILE A 210 -1.54 22.62 0.05
CA ILE A 210 -2.87 22.89 0.63
C ILE A 210 -3.56 21.59 1.06
N LEU A 211 -3.52 20.53 0.24
CA LEU A 211 -4.04 19.21 0.60
C LEU A 211 -3.36 18.66 1.86
N GLY A 212 -2.04 18.76 1.92
CA GLY A 212 -1.24 18.31 3.05
C GLY A 212 -1.60 19.00 4.37
N GLU A 213 -1.94 20.29 4.29
CA GLU A 213 -2.33 21.13 5.43
C GLU A 213 -3.75 20.84 5.92
N ILE A 214 -4.73 20.80 5.01
CA ILE A 214 -6.13 20.54 5.40
C ILE A 214 -6.32 19.11 5.92
N CYS A 215 -5.50 18.16 5.46
CA CYS A 215 -5.51 16.77 5.88
C CYS A 215 -4.40 16.42 6.89
N ARG A 216 -3.89 17.38 7.68
CA ARG A 216 -2.85 17.12 8.71
C ARG A 216 -3.16 15.93 9.63
N ASP A 217 -4.42 15.81 10.08
CA ASP A 217 -4.88 14.80 11.04
C ASP A 217 -5.14 13.41 10.42
N LYS A 218 -5.16 13.31 9.08
CA LYS A 218 -5.45 12.07 8.34
C LYS A 218 -4.18 11.61 7.63
N ASN A 219 -3.54 10.57 8.16
CA ASN A 219 -2.32 10.00 7.58
C ASN A 219 -2.50 9.56 6.11
N ASP A 220 -3.74 9.29 5.68
CA ASP A 220 -4.06 8.76 4.35
C ASP A 220 -3.87 9.76 3.19
N ALA A 221 -3.69 11.06 3.45
CA ALA A 221 -3.57 12.05 2.37
C ALA A 221 -2.18 12.12 1.71
N VAL A 222 -1.14 11.71 2.44
CA VAL A 222 0.25 11.84 1.96
C VAL A 222 0.59 10.74 0.96
N LEU A 223 0.12 9.52 1.18
CA LEU A 223 0.48 8.38 0.33
C LEU A 223 0.00 8.52 -1.13
N PRO A 224 -1.28 8.89 -1.42
CA PRO A 224 -1.72 9.13 -2.80
C PRO A 224 -0.92 10.25 -3.48
N LEU A 225 -0.63 11.32 -2.74
CA LEU A 225 0.15 12.45 -3.25
C LEU A 225 1.58 12.03 -3.60
N VAL A 226 2.25 11.30 -2.71
CA VAL A 226 3.61 10.79 -2.92
C VAL A 226 3.65 9.87 -4.13
N ARG A 227 2.69 8.94 -4.26
CA ARG A 227 2.61 8.04 -5.41
C ARG A 227 2.43 8.81 -6.71
N LEU A 228 1.46 9.71 -6.79
CA LEU A 228 1.18 10.50 -7.99
C LEU A 228 2.40 11.34 -8.41
N LEU A 229 3.02 12.05 -7.47
CA LEU A 229 4.20 12.89 -7.77
C LEU A 229 5.44 12.05 -8.11
N LEU A 230 5.60 10.88 -7.50
CA LEU A 230 6.70 9.97 -7.79
C LEU A 230 6.58 9.37 -9.19
N HIS A 231 5.36 9.01 -9.60
CA HIS A 231 5.09 8.47 -10.95
C HIS A 231 5.47 9.44 -12.07
N HIS A 232 5.33 10.74 -11.83
CA HIS A 232 5.57 11.81 -12.82
C HIS A 232 6.91 12.55 -12.61
N ASP A 233 7.84 12.02 -11.80
CA ASP A 233 9.14 12.63 -11.49
C ASP A 233 9.06 14.06 -10.90
N LYS A 234 7.94 14.38 -10.24
CA LYS A 234 7.68 15.69 -9.62
C LYS A 234 7.88 15.71 -8.10
N LEU A 235 8.13 14.55 -7.48
CA LEU A 235 8.25 14.44 -6.03
C LEU A 235 9.50 15.14 -5.48
N VAL A 236 10.68 14.92 -6.07
CA VAL A 236 11.94 15.49 -5.54
C VAL A 236 11.90 17.02 -5.53
N PRO A 237 11.50 17.72 -6.62
CA PRO A 237 11.36 19.18 -6.60
C PRO A 237 10.32 19.67 -5.60
N PHE A 238 9.18 18.96 -5.47
CA PHE A 238 8.13 19.33 -4.51
C PHE A 238 8.62 19.24 -3.07
N VAL A 239 9.11 18.07 -2.65
CA VAL A 239 9.55 17.82 -1.27
C VAL A 239 10.72 18.70 -0.90
N THR A 240 11.62 18.98 -1.85
CA THR A 240 12.74 19.92 -1.63
C THR A 240 12.20 21.32 -1.33
N ALA A 241 11.28 21.85 -2.13
CA ALA A 241 10.69 23.17 -1.89
C ALA A 241 9.90 23.25 -0.57
N VAL A 242 9.17 22.20 -0.19
CA VAL A 242 8.46 22.14 1.10
C VAL A 242 9.45 22.05 2.26
N ALA A 243 10.52 21.28 2.12
CA ALA A 243 11.58 21.20 3.14
C ALA A 243 12.34 22.53 3.29
N GLU A 244 12.56 23.29 2.21
CA GLU A 244 13.11 24.65 2.27
C GLU A 244 12.21 25.58 3.09
N LEU A 245 10.89 25.50 2.88
CA LEU A 245 9.92 26.26 3.66
C LEU A 245 9.99 25.89 5.14
N ASP A 246 9.97 24.59 5.48
CA ASP A 246 10.08 24.11 6.87
C ASP A 246 11.39 24.56 7.55
N LEU A 247 12.48 24.74 6.80
CA LEU A 247 13.77 25.19 7.33
C LEU A 247 13.85 26.69 7.62
N LYS A 248 12.99 27.53 7.04
CA LYS A 248 13.06 29.01 7.20
C LYS A 248 12.95 29.44 8.66
N ASP A 249 12.05 28.79 9.41
CA ASP A 249 11.71 29.17 10.79
C ASP A 249 12.53 28.43 11.86
N ILE A 250 13.38 27.48 11.45
CA ILE A 250 14.19 26.69 12.38
C ILE A 250 15.42 27.50 12.80
N GLN A 251 15.54 27.72 14.12
CA GLN A 251 16.68 28.40 14.75
C GLN A 251 17.69 27.43 15.38
N ASP A 252 17.22 26.28 15.89
CA ASP A 252 18.07 25.26 16.51
C ASP A 252 18.39 24.14 15.52
N ALA A 253 19.68 23.89 15.30
CA ALA A 253 20.15 22.80 14.45
C ALA A 253 19.70 21.41 14.95
N ASN A 254 19.41 21.26 16.24
CA ASN A 254 18.96 20.00 16.81
C ASN A 254 17.48 19.69 16.53
N THR A 255 16.69 20.62 16.00
CA THR A 255 15.26 20.38 15.70
C THR A 255 14.97 20.17 14.22
N ILE A 256 15.99 20.29 13.37
CA ILE A 256 15.90 20.11 11.92
C ILE A 256 15.23 18.77 11.59
N PHE A 257 14.13 18.87 10.84
CA PHE A 257 13.34 17.74 10.38
C PHE A 257 12.95 16.75 11.49
N ARG A 258 12.87 17.16 12.77
CA ARG A 258 12.36 16.29 13.87
C ARG A 258 10.86 16.39 14.06
N GLY A 259 10.22 17.43 13.53
CA GLY A 259 8.76 17.64 13.59
C GLY A 259 7.97 16.71 12.67
N ASN A 260 6.64 16.78 12.80
CA ASN A 260 5.67 16.10 11.93
C ASN A 260 5.15 17.09 10.86
N SER A 261 6.03 17.50 9.94
CA SER A 261 5.71 18.42 8.84
C SER A 261 5.29 17.66 7.58
N LEU A 262 4.68 18.36 6.61
CA LEU A 262 4.35 17.77 5.31
C LEU A 262 5.60 17.16 4.64
N ALA A 263 6.75 17.85 4.64
CA ALA A 263 7.97 17.32 4.06
C ALA A 263 8.38 16.01 4.73
N THR A 264 8.42 15.96 6.07
CA THR A 264 8.83 14.75 6.80
C THR A 264 7.90 13.56 6.54
N ARG A 265 6.58 13.78 6.48
CA ARG A 265 5.62 12.72 6.15
C ARG A 265 5.77 12.24 4.70
N CYS A 266 5.96 13.15 3.75
CA CYS A 266 6.20 12.80 2.35
C CYS A 266 7.48 11.96 2.19
N LEU A 267 8.54 12.31 2.93
CA LEU A 267 9.80 11.56 2.96
C LEU A 267 9.60 10.15 3.53
N ASP A 268 8.86 10.02 4.63
CA ASP A 268 8.59 8.72 5.25
C ASP A 268 7.82 7.78 4.31
N GLU A 269 6.76 8.27 3.66
CA GLU A 269 6.01 7.48 2.69
C GLU A 269 6.82 7.18 1.43
N MET A 270 7.61 8.14 0.94
CA MET A 270 8.52 7.92 -0.20
C MET A 270 9.53 6.82 0.11
N MET A 271 10.17 6.85 1.27
CA MET A 271 11.14 5.81 1.66
C MET A 271 10.47 4.45 1.81
N LYS A 272 9.23 4.36 2.30
CA LYS A 272 8.49 3.09 2.33
C LYS A 272 8.20 2.57 0.92
N VAL A 273 7.77 3.43 0.02
CA VAL A 273 7.39 3.07 -1.36
C VAL A 273 8.62 2.71 -2.19
N ALA A 274 9.64 3.58 -2.25
CA ALA A 274 10.83 3.37 -3.06
C ALA A 274 11.86 2.43 -2.41
N GLY A 275 11.93 2.43 -1.08
CA GLY A 275 12.92 1.70 -0.29
C GLY A 275 12.50 0.29 0.14
N GLY A 276 11.30 -0.16 -0.16
CA GLY A 276 10.80 -1.48 0.27
C GLY A 276 11.70 -2.65 -0.15
N HIS A 277 12.09 -2.70 -1.43
CA HIS A 277 13.04 -3.72 -1.91
C HIS A 277 14.42 -3.58 -1.25
N TYR A 278 14.90 -2.35 -1.08
CA TYR A 278 16.18 -2.06 -0.46
C TYR A 278 16.24 -2.55 1.01
N LEU A 279 15.17 -2.34 1.79
CA LEU A 279 15.04 -2.91 3.13
C LEU A 279 15.05 -4.43 3.10
N LYS A 280 14.32 -5.03 2.16
CA LYS A 280 14.24 -6.49 2.05
C LYS A 280 15.61 -7.11 1.77
N VAL A 281 16.34 -6.59 0.79
CA VAL A 281 17.69 -7.10 0.45
C VAL A 281 18.68 -6.85 1.60
N THR A 282 18.58 -5.71 2.28
CA THR A 282 19.55 -5.33 3.32
C THR A 282 19.29 -6.03 4.66
N LEU A 283 18.03 -6.10 5.11
CA LEU A 283 17.71 -6.50 6.49
C LEU A 283 17.21 -7.93 6.60
N LYS A 284 16.58 -8.49 5.56
CA LYS A 284 15.79 -9.74 5.70
C LYS A 284 16.62 -10.90 6.23
N SER A 285 17.81 -11.14 5.69
CA SER A 285 18.66 -12.27 6.11
C SER A 285 19.02 -12.19 7.59
N THR A 286 19.40 -11.00 8.08
CA THR A 286 19.79 -10.80 9.48
C THR A 286 18.58 -10.86 10.40
N LEU A 287 17.42 -10.34 9.98
CA LEU A 287 16.18 -10.41 10.76
C LEU A 287 15.64 -11.84 10.85
N ASP A 288 15.73 -12.62 9.78
CA ASP A 288 15.31 -14.02 9.77
C ASP A 288 16.14 -14.83 10.78
N GLU A 289 17.46 -14.64 10.80
CA GLU A 289 18.36 -15.23 11.80
C GLU A 289 18.03 -14.81 13.24
N ILE A 290 17.78 -13.52 13.50
CA ILE A 290 17.42 -13.04 14.85
C ILE A 290 16.13 -13.70 15.33
N CYS A 291 15.14 -13.84 14.44
CA CYS A 291 13.84 -14.42 14.78
C CYS A 291 13.86 -15.95 14.89
N GLU A 292 14.77 -16.63 14.20
CA GLU A 292 14.97 -18.09 14.30
C GLU A 292 15.86 -18.46 15.49
N SER A 293 16.69 -17.54 15.95
CA SER A 293 17.53 -17.68 17.14
C SER A 293 16.70 -17.59 18.42
N SER A 294 16.88 -18.56 19.33
CA SER A 294 16.34 -18.53 20.69
C SER A 294 17.26 -17.85 21.72
N LYS A 295 18.31 -17.13 21.29
CA LYS A 295 19.28 -16.49 22.19
C LYS A 295 18.67 -15.29 22.93
N SER A 296 18.86 -15.23 24.25
CA SER A 296 18.49 -14.05 25.03
C SER A 296 19.46 -12.90 24.77
N CYS A 297 18.92 -11.70 24.61
CA CYS A 297 19.65 -10.44 24.46
C CYS A 297 19.20 -9.42 25.52
N GLU A 298 18.53 -9.87 26.59
CA GLU A 298 18.07 -8.98 27.66
C GLU A 298 19.26 -8.53 28.52
N ILE A 299 19.38 -7.21 28.67
CA ILE A 299 20.46 -6.55 29.42
C ILE A 299 19.92 -5.57 30.46
N ASP A 300 18.59 -5.44 30.59
CA ASP A 300 17.94 -4.69 31.65
C ASP A 300 17.92 -5.53 32.94
N PRO A 301 18.62 -5.10 34.02
CA PRO A 301 18.71 -5.86 35.26
C PRO A 301 17.35 -6.21 35.88
N ILE A 302 16.31 -5.41 35.62
CA ILE A 302 14.97 -5.60 36.19
C ILE A 302 14.17 -6.68 35.44
N LYS A 303 14.55 -6.99 34.19
CA LYS A 303 13.84 -7.92 33.30
C LYS A 303 14.53 -9.27 33.12
N LEU A 304 15.70 -9.44 33.73
CA LEU A 304 16.43 -10.70 33.73
C LEU A 304 15.64 -11.78 34.48
N LYS A 305 15.65 -12.99 33.96
CA LYS A 305 15.11 -14.18 34.64
C LYS A 305 16.20 -14.80 35.51
N GLU A 306 15.78 -15.57 36.52
CA GLU A 306 16.72 -16.36 37.33
C GLU A 306 17.53 -17.32 36.43
N GLY A 307 18.86 -17.20 36.46
CA GLY A 307 19.77 -17.98 35.62
C GLY A 307 20.24 -17.29 34.33
N ASP A 308 19.74 -16.09 33.99
CA ASP A 308 20.26 -15.31 32.87
C ASP A 308 21.69 -14.81 33.14
N ASN A 309 22.54 -14.88 32.12
CA ASN A 309 23.90 -14.34 32.16
C ASN A 309 23.95 -13.04 31.33
N VAL A 310 24.08 -11.90 32.02
CA VAL A 310 24.03 -10.56 31.41
C VAL A 310 25.15 -10.36 30.41
N GLU A 311 26.35 -10.84 30.72
CA GLU A 311 27.55 -10.72 29.89
C GLU A 311 27.36 -11.49 28.58
N ASN A 312 26.85 -12.72 28.64
CA ASN A 312 26.52 -13.51 27.45
C ASN A 312 25.39 -12.86 26.62
N ASN A 313 24.35 -12.32 27.28
CA ASN A 313 23.28 -11.61 26.60
C ASN A 313 23.78 -10.33 25.90
N LYS A 314 24.74 -9.63 26.53
CA LYS A 314 25.41 -8.44 26.00
C LYS A 314 26.27 -8.79 24.78
N GLU A 315 26.97 -9.92 24.79
CA GLU A 315 27.72 -10.42 23.63
C GLU A 315 26.81 -10.85 22.48
N ASN A 316 25.70 -11.53 22.77
CA ASN A 316 24.69 -11.87 21.77
C ASN A 316 24.11 -10.61 21.11
N LEU A 317 23.75 -9.60 21.92
CA LEU A 317 23.23 -8.33 21.43
C LEU A 317 24.27 -7.61 20.58
N ARG A 318 25.54 -7.57 21.01
CA ARG A 318 26.65 -6.98 20.25
C ARG A 318 26.80 -7.64 18.89
N TYR A 319 26.80 -8.97 18.83
CA TYR A 319 26.91 -9.72 17.59
C TYR A 319 25.83 -9.30 16.57
N TYR A 320 24.57 -9.24 16.99
CA TYR A 320 23.48 -8.85 16.11
C TYR A 320 23.56 -7.39 15.67
N VAL A 321 23.94 -6.48 16.57
CA VAL A 321 24.16 -5.07 16.24
C VAL A 321 25.30 -4.91 15.23
N ASP A 322 26.46 -5.53 15.46
CA ASP A 322 27.63 -5.45 14.57
C ASP A 322 27.30 -5.97 13.17
N LYS A 323 26.63 -7.13 13.10
CA LYS A 323 26.23 -7.74 11.83
C LYS A 323 25.24 -6.86 11.07
N LEU A 324 24.20 -6.37 11.75
CA LEU A 324 23.19 -5.52 11.14
C LEU A 324 23.78 -4.18 10.69
N PHE A 325 24.57 -3.53 11.56
CA PHE A 325 25.26 -2.28 11.26
C PHE A 325 26.18 -2.43 10.06
N SER A 326 27.03 -3.48 10.03
CA SER A 326 27.94 -3.75 8.92
C SER A 326 27.19 -3.95 7.60
N THR A 327 26.04 -4.64 7.65
CA THR A 327 25.19 -4.88 6.48
C THR A 327 24.59 -3.57 5.95
N ILE A 328 24.13 -2.68 6.84
CA ILE A 328 23.59 -1.36 6.49
C ILE A 328 24.66 -0.47 5.87
N VAL A 329 25.82 -0.29 6.51
CA VAL A 329 26.84 0.65 6.00
C VAL A 329 27.48 0.18 4.68
N LYS A 330 27.45 -1.13 4.39
CA LYS A 330 27.91 -1.70 3.11
C LYS A 330 26.84 -1.67 2.01
N SER A 331 25.59 -1.33 2.33
CA SER A 331 24.48 -1.35 1.38
C SER A 331 24.24 -0.01 0.68
N SER A 332 25.09 1.01 0.89
CA SER A 332 25.01 2.35 0.27
C SER A 332 24.76 2.32 -1.24
N MET A 333 25.38 1.38 -1.94
CA MET A 333 25.25 1.20 -3.37
C MET A 333 23.87 0.67 -3.80
N SER A 334 23.12 0.04 -2.91
CA SER A 334 21.76 -0.50 -3.19
C SER A 334 20.65 0.49 -2.81
N CYS A 335 20.99 1.68 -2.30
CA CYS A 335 20.02 2.72 -1.98
C CYS A 335 19.31 3.25 -3.26
N PRO A 336 17.97 3.34 -3.29
CA PRO A 336 17.22 3.88 -4.43
C PRO A 336 17.63 5.31 -4.80
N THR A 337 17.69 5.64 -6.10
CA THR A 337 18.21 6.95 -6.52
C THR A 337 17.33 8.11 -6.05
N VAL A 338 16.00 7.95 -6.07
CA VAL A 338 15.07 8.98 -5.60
C VAL A 338 15.32 9.34 -4.13
N MET A 339 15.71 8.36 -3.30
CA MET A 339 16.12 8.60 -1.92
C MET A 339 17.44 9.38 -1.89
N CYS A 340 18.42 8.98 -2.69
CA CYS A 340 19.71 9.68 -2.79
C CYS A 340 19.58 11.14 -3.24
N ASP A 341 18.77 11.43 -4.25
CA ASP A 341 18.56 12.78 -4.78
C ASP A 341 17.98 13.69 -3.70
N ILE A 342 17.00 13.18 -2.95
CA ILE A 342 16.42 13.92 -1.83
C ILE A 342 17.41 14.08 -0.68
N PHE A 343 18.17 13.04 -0.31
CA PHE A 343 19.18 13.16 0.74
C PHE A 343 20.28 14.17 0.39
N TYR A 344 20.67 14.23 -0.89
CA TYR A 344 21.58 15.26 -1.38
C TYR A 344 20.98 16.66 -1.22
N SER A 345 19.73 16.88 -1.63
CA SER A 345 19.04 18.16 -1.42
C SER A 345 18.93 18.53 0.06
N LEU A 346 18.48 17.62 0.92
CA LEU A 346 18.38 17.83 2.37
C LEU A 346 19.72 18.22 3.00
N ARG A 347 20.79 17.54 2.59
CA ARG A 347 22.15 17.84 3.04
C ARG A 347 22.59 19.24 2.65
N GLN A 348 22.38 19.63 1.39
CA GLN A 348 22.75 20.96 0.91
C GLN A 348 21.99 22.07 1.64
N MET A 349 20.67 21.92 1.79
CA MET A 349 19.85 22.90 2.50
C MET A 349 20.29 23.05 3.97
N ALA A 350 20.55 21.93 4.64
CA ALA A 350 21.05 21.93 6.02
C ALA A 350 22.42 22.63 6.14
N ALA A 351 23.33 22.39 5.19
CA ALA A 351 24.64 23.03 5.15
C ALA A 351 24.56 24.54 4.86
N GLN A 352 23.65 24.96 3.99
CA GLN A 352 23.42 26.38 3.68
C GLN A 352 22.79 27.13 4.85
N ARG A 353 21.86 26.50 5.57
CA ARG A 353 21.18 27.12 6.73
C ARG A 353 22.09 27.23 7.94
N PHE A 354 22.94 26.23 8.18
CA PHE A 354 23.85 26.18 9.34
C PHE A 354 25.31 26.02 8.90
N PRO A 355 25.91 27.02 8.22
CA PRO A 355 27.27 26.91 7.68
C PRO A 355 28.35 26.76 8.77
N ASN A 356 28.05 27.19 10.00
CA ASN A 356 28.97 27.15 11.13
C ASN A 356 29.02 25.79 11.85
N ASP A 357 28.08 24.88 11.56
CA ASP A 357 28.07 23.54 12.15
C ASP A 357 28.12 22.45 11.05
N PRO A 358 29.32 21.92 10.75
CA PRO A 358 29.50 20.93 9.69
C PRO A 358 28.83 19.59 10.01
N HIS A 359 28.35 19.35 11.23
CA HIS A 359 27.67 18.11 11.61
C HIS A 359 26.21 18.09 11.17
N VAL A 360 25.60 19.27 11.00
CA VAL A 360 24.17 19.41 10.71
C VAL A 360 23.79 18.78 9.38
N GLN A 361 24.66 18.91 8.38
CA GLN A 361 24.48 18.31 7.06
C GLN A 361 24.33 16.78 7.12
N TYR A 362 25.05 16.11 8.04
CA TYR A 362 24.98 14.66 8.23
C TYR A 362 23.78 14.28 9.11
N SER A 363 23.52 15.07 10.16
CA SER A 363 22.38 14.87 11.08
C SER A 363 21.04 14.90 10.33
N ALA A 364 20.87 15.85 9.39
CA ALA A 364 19.67 15.99 8.58
C ALA A 364 19.33 14.70 7.82
N VAL A 365 20.31 14.12 7.11
CA VAL A 365 20.13 12.86 6.35
C VAL A 365 20.00 11.65 7.27
N SER A 366 20.86 11.57 8.29
CA SER A 366 20.92 10.40 9.17
C SER A 366 19.63 10.16 9.94
N SER A 367 18.93 11.23 10.32
CA SER A 367 17.62 11.15 10.98
C SER A 367 16.58 10.38 10.15
N PHE A 368 16.57 10.55 8.83
CA PHE A 368 15.65 9.82 7.96
C PHE A 368 16.10 8.37 7.76
N VAL A 369 17.37 8.16 7.42
CA VAL A 369 17.86 6.84 7.01
C VAL A 369 17.97 5.88 8.19
N PHE A 370 18.57 6.31 9.30
CA PHE A 370 18.75 5.45 10.46
C PHE A 370 17.52 5.44 11.36
N LEU A 371 16.97 6.60 11.73
CA LEU A 371 15.91 6.66 12.75
C LEU A 371 14.53 6.36 12.18
N ARG A 372 14.17 6.88 10.98
CA ARG A 372 12.82 6.72 10.41
C ARG A 372 12.66 5.55 9.44
N PHE A 373 13.76 5.04 8.91
CA PHE A 373 13.74 3.98 7.89
C PHE A 373 14.27 2.64 8.44
N PHE A 374 15.59 2.51 8.65
CA PHE A 374 16.16 1.23 9.10
C PHE A 374 15.69 0.83 10.49
N ALA A 375 15.76 1.72 11.47
CA ALA A 375 15.41 1.40 12.85
C ALA A 375 13.93 1.03 13.02
N VAL A 376 13.03 1.72 12.33
CA VAL A 376 11.59 1.42 12.35
C VAL A 376 11.32 0.06 11.72
N ALA A 377 11.98 -0.25 10.59
CA ALA A 377 11.86 -1.54 9.93
C ALA A 377 12.38 -2.71 10.79
N VAL A 378 13.38 -2.48 11.64
CA VAL A 378 13.89 -3.49 12.58
C VAL A 378 12.92 -3.75 13.72
N VAL A 379 12.29 -2.72 14.31
CA VAL A 379 11.31 -2.91 15.41
C VAL A 379 10.03 -3.57 14.91
N SER A 380 9.56 -3.16 13.74
CA SER A 380 8.27 -3.57 13.20
C SER A 380 8.41 -4.21 11.82
N PRO A 381 9.09 -5.37 11.70
CA PRO A 381 9.40 -5.98 10.40
C PRO A 381 8.15 -6.40 9.61
N HIS A 382 7.04 -6.68 10.29
CA HIS A 382 5.77 -7.02 9.66
C HIS A 382 5.17 -5.84 8.88
N THR A 383 5.28 -4.61 9.40
CA THR A 383 4.75 -3.40 8.75
C THR A 383 5.46 -3.10 7.43
N PHE A 384 6.70 -3.57 7.26
CA PHE A 384 7.51 -3.43 6.06
C PHE A 384 7.53 -4.71 5.19
N HIS A 385 6.65 -5.67 5.47
CA HIS A 385 6.57 -6.96 4.76
C HIS A 385 7.90 -7.75 4.74
N LEU A 386 8.76 -7.57 5.74
CA LEU A 386 10.00 -8.33 5.89
C LEU A 386 9.71 -9.74 6.44
N ARG A 387 8.61 -9.88 7.19
CA ARG A 387 8.12 -11.11 7.82
C ARG A 387 6.60 -11.26 7.66
N PRO A 388 6.07 -12.50 7.55
CA PRO A 388 4.63 -12.76 7.43
C PRO A 388 3.90 -12.74 8.78
N HIS A 389 4.59 -13.05 9.88
CA HIS A 389 4.00 -13.18 11.21
C HIS A 389 4.65 -12.23 12.21
N HIS A 390 3.87 -11.86 13.23
CA HIS A 390 4.37 -11.05 14.35
C HIS A 390 5.37 -11.88 15.18
N PRO A 391 6.56 -11.36 15.49
CA PRO A 391 7.50 -12.08 16.36
C PRO A 391 6.92 -12.24 17.78
N ASP A 392 7.43 -13.23 18.52
CA ASP A 392 7.10 -13.42 19.94
C ASP A 392 7.67 -12.28 20.82
N ALA A 393 7.21 -12.19 22.07
CA ALA A 393 7.57 -11.11 22.98
C ALA A 393 9.08 -10.99 23.25
N GLN A 394 9.81 -12.11 23.30
CA GLN A 394 11.26 -12.11 23.52
C GLN A 394 12.00 -11.60 22.29
N THR A 395 11.57 -12.02 21.09
CA THR A 395 12.14 -11.53 19.83
C THR A 395 11.87 -10.04 19.62
N ILE A 396 10.65 -9.55 19.87
CA ILE A 396 10.32 -8.11 19.80
C ILE A 396 11.23 -7.30 20.73
N ARG A 397 11.47 -7.80 21.95
CA ARG A 397 12.36 -7.14 22.91
C ARG A 397 13.78 -7.05 22.37
N THR A 398 14.30 -8.13 21.80
CA THR A 398 15.63 -8.15 21.15
C THR A 398 15.72 -7.16 20.00
N LEU A 399 14.74 -7.18 19.08
CA LEU A 399 14.65 -6.22 17.96
C LEU A 399 14.57 -4.76 18.44
N THR A 400 13.89 -4.51 19.55
CA THR A 400 13.81 -3.17 20.16
C THR A 400 15.18 -2.69 20.66
N LEU A 401 15.94 -3.55 21.34
CA LEU A 401 17.28 -3.22 21.82
C LEU A 401 18.25 -2.98 20.66
N ILE A 402 18.20 -3.82 19.62
CA ILE A 402 19.00 -3.66 18.40
C ILE A 402 18.64 -2.33 17.73
N SER A 403 17.35 -2.06 17.50
CA SER A 403 16.91 -0.83 16.85
C SER A 403 17.33 0.41 17.62
N LYS A 404 17.16 0.46 18.95
CA LYS A 404 17.64 1.56 19.78
C LYS A 404 19.14 1.79 19.63
N THR A 405 19.92 0.71 19.52
CA THR A 405 21.36 0.81 19.29
C THR A 405 21.68 1.39 17.92
N ILE A 406 21.04 0.89 16.86
CA ILE A 406 21.21 1.42 15.51
C ILE A 406 20.80 2.89 15.41
N GLN A 407 19.74 3.32 16.10
CA GLN A 407 19.32 4.73 16.18
C GLN A 407 20.39 5.62 16.82
N THR A 408 21.00 5.15 17.91
CA THR A 408 22.08 5.86 18.60
C THR A 408 23.33 5.96 17.71
N LEU A 409 23.70 4.88 17.01
CA LEU A 409 24.83 4.88 16.06
C LEU A 409 24.56 5.79 14.84
N GLY A 410 23.33 5.85 14.35
CA GLY A 410 22.94 6.77 13.29
C GLY A 410 22.94 8.24 13.75
N SER A 411 22.69 8.50 15.04
CA SER A 411 22.64 9.86 15.58
C SER A 411 24.05 10.46 15.67
N TRP A 412 24.53 11.06 14.59
CA TRP A 412 25.87 11.64 14.43
C TRP A 412 26.32 12.54 15.60
N GLY A 413 25.40 13.32 16.19
CA GLY A 413 25.67 14.16 17.36
C GLY A 413 26.00 13.38 18.64
N SER A 414 25.46 12.17 18.80
CA SER A 414 25.67 11.30 19.97
C SER A 414 27.03 10.57 19.95
N LEU A 415 27.63 10.43 18.77
CA LEU A 415 28.95 9.80 18.59
C LEU A 415 30.11 10.78 18.77
N SER A 416 29.89 12.08 18.50
CA SER A 416 30.93 13.11 18.50
C SER A 416 30.98 13.96 19.79
N LYS A 417 29.86 14.08 20.51
CA LYS A 417 29.79 14.82 21.77
C LYS A 417 29.06 13.96 22.80
N CYS A 418 29.75 13.57 23.86
CA CYS A 418 29.14 12.97 25.05
C CYS A 418 28.34 14.06 25.80
N LYS A 419 27.23 14.52 25.22
CA LYS A 419 26.32 15.47 25.86
C LYS A 419 24.92 14.86 25.98
N SER A 420 24.66 14.41 27.19
CA SER A 420 23.40 14.39 27.94
C SER A 420 22.42 13.21 27.78
N SER A 421 22.15 12.61 28.95
CA SER A 421 20.91 11.96 29.38
C SER A 421 20.39 10.79 28.56
N PHE A 422 21.09 9.64 28.65
CA PHE A 422 20.40 8.38 28.41
C PHE A 422 19.31 8.22 29.47
N LYS A 423 18.04 8.20 29.04
CA LYS A 423 16.90 7.87 29.92
C LYS A 423 17.02 6.45 30.49
N GLU A 424 17.75 5.57 29.81
CA GLU A 424 17.93 4.16 30.16
C GLU A 424 19.40 3.90 30.53
N THR A 425 19.72 4.07 31.82
CA THR A 425 21.09 3.96 32.35
C THR A 425 21.76 2.61 32.03
N PHE A 426 20.99 1.52 31.94
CA PHE A 426 21.51 0.19 31.63
C PHE A 426 22.10 0.06 30.21
N MET A 427 21.62 0.87 29.25
CA MET A 427 22.14 0.85 27.88
C MET A 427 23.47 1.61 27.73
N CYS A 428 23.81 2.50 28.68
CA CYS A 428 25.00 3.35 28.60
C CYS A 428 26.29 2.55 28.45
N GLU A 429 26.45 1.50 29.25
CA GLU A 429 27.66 0.69 29.26
C GLU A 429 27.81 -0.12 27.98
N PHE A 430 26.69 -0.60 27.42
CA PHE A 430 26.65 -1.27 26.13
C PHE A 430 27.02 -0.32 25.00
N PHE A 431 26.49 0.91 24.98
CA PHE A 431 26.78 1.88 23.91
C PHE A 431 28.25 2.32 23.86
N LYS A 432 28.96 2.34 24.99
CA LYS A 432 30.40 2.63 25.02
C LYS A 432 31.22 1.67 24.15
N MET A 433 30.73 0.45 23.93
CA MET A 433 31.40 -0.55 23.09
C MET A 433 31.43 -0.18 21.60
N PHE A 434 30.61 0.79 21.17
CA PHE A 434 30.49 1.21 19.77
C PHE A 434 30.95 2.66 19.54
N GLN A 435 31.57 3.29 20.54
CA GLN A 435 32.15 4.63 20.42
C GLN A 435 33.52 4.63 19.71
N GLU A 436 33.93 3.50 19.15
CA GLU A 436 35.16 3.41 18.37
C GLU A 436 35.08 4.28 17.11
N GLU A 437 36.17 4.95 16.74
CA GLU A 437 36.24 5.82 15.56
C GLU A 437 35.81 5.11 14.26
N GLY A 438 35.99 3.79 14.19
CA GLY A 438 35.58 2.96 13.06
C GLY A 438 34.09 3.06 12.72
N TYR A 439 33.20 3.07 13.72
CA TYR A 439 31.74 3.20 13.49
C TYR A 439 31.40 4.57 12.94
N ILE A 440 32.03 5.63 13.49
CA ILE A 440 31.82 7.01 13.06
C ILE A 440 32.25 7.18 11.59
N ILE A 441 33.43 6.69 11.24
CA ILE A 441 33.96 6.75 9.87
C ILE A 441 33.05 5.96 8.91
N ALA A 442 32.57 4.79 9.32
CA ALA A 442 31.67 3.96 8.51
C ALA A 442 30.32 4.66 8.25
N VAL A 443 29.69 5.24 9.28
CA VAL A 443 28.45 6.02 9.13
C VAL A 443 28.70 7.23 8.23
N LYS A 444 29.80 7.96 8.42
CA LYS A 444 30.13 9.12 7.60
C LYS A 444 30.25 8.74 6.13
N LYS A 445 31.03 7.70 5.83
CA LYS A 445 31.24 7.18 4.49
C LYS A 445 29.91 6.76 3.85
N PHE A 446 29.08 6.03 4.58
CA PHE A 446 27.76 5.62 4.11
C PHE A 446 26.87 6.84 3.80
N LEU A 447 26.79 7.82 4.71
CA LEU A 447 26.03 9.05 4.50
C LEU A 447 26.55 9.85 3.31
N ASP A 448 27.87 9.96 3.15
CA ASP A 448 28.49 10.60 1.98
C ASP A 448 28.10 9.88 0.69
N GLU A 449 28.16 8.54 0.66
CA GLU A 449 27.83 7.75 -0.53
C GLU A 449 26.36 7.84 -0.93
N ILE A 450 25.42 7.98 0.00
CA ILE A 450 23.99 8.10 -0.33
C ILE A 450 23.51 9.55 -0.53
N SER A 451 24.32 10.55 -0.19
CA SER A 451 23.96 11.98 -0.26
C SER A 451 24.94 12.82 -1.07
N SER A 452 25.71 12.21 -1.99
CA SER A 452 26.62 12.91 -2.89
C SER A 452 26.28 12.69 -4.37
N THR A 453 26.41 13.75 -5.15
CA THR A 453 26.35 13.74 -6.62
C THR A 453 27.74 13.76 -7.26
N GLU A 454 28.79 14.00 -6.48
CA GLU A 454 30.17 14.01 -6.94
C GLU A 454 30.78 12.61 -6.85
N THR A 455 31.07 11.98 -7.99
CA THR A 455 32.33 11.25 -8.07
C THR A 455 33.42 12.31 -7.92
N LYS A 456 33.83 12.62 -6.69
CA LYS A 456 35.12 13.28 -6.52
C LYS A 456 36.09 12.44 -7.32
N GLU A 457 36.73 13.05 -8.31
CA GLU A 457 37.96 12.50 -8.86
C GLU A 457 38.84 12.28 -7.62
N SER A 458 38.89 11.05 -7.14
CA SER A 458 39.94 10.63 -6.26
C SER A 458 41.19 10.95 -7.05
N SER A 459 41.92 11.96 -6.64
CA SER A 459 43.26 12.29 -7.10
C SER A 459 44.07 11.00 -7.24
N GLY A 460 44.12 10.44 -8.44
CA GLY A 460 44.99 9.36 -8.90
C GLY A 460 45.20 8.07 -8.06
N THR A 461 44.58 7.85 -6.89
CA THR A 461 45.13 6.86 -5.92
C THR A 461 44.15 5.87 -5.28
N SER A 462 42.84 5.95 -5.56
CA SER A 462 41.90 4.89 -5.16
C SER A 462 41.77 3.86 -6.29
N GLU A 463 41.97 2.58 -6.00
CA GLU A 463 41.77 1.51 -6.99
C GLU A 463 40.28 1.43 -7.42
N PRO A 464 39.98 1.25 -8.72
CA PRO A 464 38.61 1.12 -9.18
C PRO A 464 37.96 -0.13 -8.56
N VAL A 465 36.86 0.06 -7.82
CA VAL A 465 36.13 -1.02 -7.18
C VAL A 465 35.48 -1.88 -8.26
N HIS A 466 35.78 -3.18 -8.27
CA HIS A 466 35.14 -4.15 -9.16
C HIS A 466 33.71 -4.41 -8.69
N LEU A 467 32.74 -4.28 -9.59
CA LEU A 467 31.32 -4.36 -9.26
C LEU A 467 30.64 -5.60 -9.86
N LYS A 468 30.90 -5.89 -11.13
CA LYS A 468 30.32 -7.05 -11.81
C LYS A 468 31.15 -7.43 -13.02
N GLU A 469 31.27 -8.73 -13.29
CA GLU A 469 31.77 -9.23 -14.56
C GLU A 469 30.96 -10.43 -15.03
N GLY A 470 31.02 -10.69 -16.33
CA GLY A 470 30.26 -11.78 -16.93
C GLY A 470 30.30 -11.78 -18.45
N GLU A 471 29.91 -12.90 -19.03
CA GLU A 471 29.87 -13.05 -20.48
C GLU A 471 28.52 -12.60 -21.04
N MET A 472 28.55 -11.68 -22.01
CA MET A 472 27.35 -11.20 -22.70
C MET A 472 27.60 -11.06 -24.21
N TYR A 473 26.54 -10.95 -25.00
CA TYR A 473 26.65 -10.73 -26.44
C TYR A 473 26.39 -9.28 -26.78
N LYS A 474 27.38 -8.60 -27.37
CA LYS A 474 27.19 -7.24 -27.89
C LYS A 474 26.90 -7.23 -29.38
N ARG A 475 26.09 -6.28 -29.83
CA ARG A 475 25.95 -5.99 -31.27
C ARG A 475 27.24 -5.34 -31.80
N ALA A 476 27.72 -5.77 -32.96
CA ALA A 476 28.85 -5.11 -33.61
C ALA A 476 28.47 -3.67 -34.04
N GLN A 477 29.18 -2.69 -33.49
CA GLN A 477 29.22 -1.31 -33.97
C GLN A 477 30.20 -1.27 -35.15
N GLY A 478 29.72 -1.56 -36.37
CA GLY A 478 30.57 -1.66 -37.56
C GLY A 478 31.32 -0.34 -37.84
N ARG A 479 32.58 -0.42 -38.28
CA ARG A 479 33.37 0.73 -38.75
C ARG A 479 32.96 1.20 -40.16
N THR A 480 32.17 0.41 -40.90
CA THR A 480 31.73 0.71 -42.28
C THR A 480 30.23 0.49 -42.45
N ARG A 481 29.58 1.29 -43.31
CA ARG A 481 28.11 1.26 -43.56
C ARG A 481 27.60 -0.05 -44.21
N ILE A 482 28.48 -0.91 -44.74
CA ILE A 482 28.12 -2.06 -45.60
C ILE A 482 28.43 -3.44 -44.95
N GLY A 483 29.00 -3.47 -43.74
CA GLY A 483 29.33 -4.74 -43.05
C GLY A 483 28.15 -5.40 -42.32
N LYS A 484 28.03 -6.74 -42.39
CA LYS A 484 27.08 -7.52 -41.57
C LYS A 484 27.32 -7.28 -40.07
N LYS A 485 26.37 -6.61 -39.40
CA LYS A 485 26.43 -6.30 -37.96
C LYS A 485 26.02 -7.52 -37.12
N ASN A 486 26.94 -8.45 -36.91
CA ASN A 486 26.71 -9.66 -36.11
C ASN A 486 26.86 -9.38 -34.59
N PHE A 487 26.20 -10.20 -33.77
CA PHE A 487 26.42 -10.23 -32.32
C PHE A 487 27.71 -10.99 -32.01
N LYS A 488 28.49 -10.48 -31.05
CA LYS A 488 29.76 -11.08 -30.65
C LYS A 488 29.78 -11.25 -29.13
N ARG A 489 30.13 -12.47 -28.71
CA ARG A 489 30.30 -12.83 -27.30
C ARG A 489 31.55 -12.14 -26.73
N ARG A 490 31.41 -11.47 -25.58
CA ARG A 490 32.48 -10.68 -24.93
C ARG A 490 32.38 -10.83 -23.43
N TRP A 491 33.54 -10.76 -22.77
CA TRP A 491 33.61 -10.65 -21.32
C TRP A 491 33.48 -9.19 -20.93
N PHE A 492 32.44 -8.85 -20.18
CA PHE A 492 32.21 -7.52 -19.64
C PHE A 492 32.75 -7.43 -18.23
N CYS A 493 33.33 -6.28 -17.90
CA CYS A 493 33.81 -5.98 -16.56
C CYS A 493 33.42 -4.53 -16.25
N LEU A 494 32.63 -4.38 -15.18
CA LEU A 494 32.17 -3.10 -14.69
C LEU A 494 32.87 -2.78 -13.38
N THR A 495 33.41 -1.57 -13.33
CA THR A 495 33.99 -0.97 -12.12
C THR A 495 33.23 0.29 -11.74
N SER A 496 33.58 0.88 -10.60
CA SER A 496 33.04 2.18 -10.19
C SER A 496 33.38 3.33 -11.16
N ARG A 497 34.34 3.15 -12.08
CA ARG A 497 34.76 4.20 -13.03
C ARG A 497 34.35 3.93 -14.47
N GLU A 498 34.31 2.68 -14.89
CA GLU A 498 34.16 2.31 -16.29
C GLU A 498 33.53 0.94 -16.51
N LEU A 499 32.79 0.82 -17.61
CA LEU A 499 32.35 -0.42 -18.22
C LEU A 499 33.31 -0.79 -19.35
N THR A 500 33.98 -1.93 -19.22
CA THR A 500 34.88 -2.46 -20.26
C THR A 500 34.34 -3.76 -20.84
N TYR A 501 34.68 -4.04 -22.10
CA TYR A 501 34.49 -5.39 -22.64
C TYR A 501 35.71 -5.87 -23.43
N ARG A 502 36.00 -7.17 -23.32
CA ARG A 502 37.19 -7.82 -23.86
C ARG A 502 36.86 -9.13 -24.58
N LYS A 503 37.80 -9.67 -25.36
CA LYS A 503 37.59 -10.91 -26.11
C LYS A 503 37.48 -12.12 -25.17
N GLN A 504 38.34 -12.18 -24.17
CA GLN A 504 38.46 -13.24 -23.17
C GLN A 504 38.94 -12.63 -21.84
N PRO A 505 38.70 -13.30 -20.70
CA PRO A 505 39.25 -12.90 -19.40
C PRO A 505 40.79 -12.74 -19.48
N GLY A 506 41.34 -11.73 -18.82
CA GLY A 506 42.79 -11.48 -18.78
C GLY A 506 43.42 -10.85 -20.04
N LYS A 507 42.64 -10.54 -21.09
CA LYS A 507 43.10 -9.74 -22.24
C LYS A 507 42.78 -8.25 -22.09
N ASP A 508 43.44 -7.42 -22.89
CA ASP A 508 43.18 -5.97 -22.95
C ASP A 508 41.72 -5.65 -23.31
N ALA A 509 41.23 -4.55 -22.76
CA ALA A 509 39.90 -4.03 -23.08
C ALA A 509 39.84 -3.64 -24.56
N ILE A 510 38.79 -4.08 -25.27
CA ILE A 510 38.55 -3.69 -26.66
C ILE A 510 38.01 -2.26 -26.71
N TYR A 511 37.22 -1.91 -25.70
CA TYR A 511 36.58 -0.62 -25.57
C TYR A 511 36.21 -0.39 -24.12
N THR A 512 36.27 0.88 -23.72
CA THR A 512 36.06 1.35 -22.37
C THR A 512 35.04 2.48 -22.43
N ILE A 513 33.95 2.34 -21.68
CA ILE A 513 32.93 3.37 -21.51
C ILE A 513 33.09 3.90 -20.09
N PRO A 514 33.62 5.12 -19.90
CA PRO A 514 33.58 5.77 -18.60
C PRO A 514 32.15 5.86 -18.10
N VAL A 515 31.93 5.59 -16.82
CA VAL A 515 30.60 5.64 -16.19
C VAL A 515 29.95 7.01 -16.36
N LYS A 516 30.73 8.09 -16.31
CA LYS A 516 30.30 9.48 -16.58
C LYS A 516 29.79 9.73 -18.01
N ASN A 517 30.03 8.80 -18.94
CA ASN A 517 29.56 8.89 -20.31
C ASN A 517 28.28 8.06 -20.54
N ILE A 518 27.85 7.25 -19.56
CA ILE A 518 26.61 6.47 -19.62
C ILE A 518 25.45 7.42 -19.27
N LEU A 519 24.59 7.68 -20.25
CA LEU A 519 23.48 8.64 -20.13
C LEU A 519 22.17 7.96 -19.71
N ALA A 520 21.95 6.71 -20.10
CA ALA A 520 20.80 5.89 -19.69
C ALA A 520 21.08 4.40 -19.94
N VAL A 521 20.40 3.51 -19.21
CA VAL A 521 20.49 2.05 -19.41
C VAL A 521 19.10 1.48 -19.31
N GLU A 522 18.62 0.88 -20.40
CA GLU A 522 17.20 0.58 -20.55
C GLU A 522 16.98 -0.79 -21.19
N LYS A 523 15.85 -1.43 -20.87
CA LYS A 523 15.40 -2.63 -21.59
C LYS A 523 15.15 -2.28 -23.06
N LEU A 524 15.51 -3.20 -23.94
CA LEU A 524 15.26 -3.05 -25.38
C LEU A 524 14.13 -3.99 -25.80
N GLU A 525 13.16 -3.47 -26.55
CA GLU A 525 12.04 -4.27 -27.06
C GLU A 525 12.53 -5.44 -27.93
N GLU A 526 12.00 -6.64 -27.68
CA GLU A 526 12.47 -7.88 -28.31
C GLU A 526 12.39 -7.83 -29.84
N SER A 527 11.39 -7.12 -30.37
CA SER A 527 11.16 -6.87 -31.80
C SER A 527 12.31 -6.17 -32.50
N SER A 528 13.18 -5.46 -31.77
CA SER A 528 14.33 -4.75 -32.34
C SER A 528 15.31 -5.68 -33.05
N PHE A 529 15.54 -6.87 -32.49
CA PHE A 529 16.49 -7.85 -33.03
C PHE A 529 15.98 -9.30 -33.01
N ASN A 530 14.70 -9.51 -32.64
CA ASN A 530 14.11 -10.81 -32.38
C ASN A 530 14.95 -11.62 -31.37
N LYS A 531 15.38 -10.96 -30.29
CA LYS A 531 16.22 -11.52 -29.23
C LYS A 531 15.67 -11.14 -27.87
N LYS A 532 15.58 -12.12 -26.97
CA LYS A 532 15.18 -11.94 -25.57
C LYS A 532 16.34 -11.41 -24.72
N ASN A 533 16.02 -10.85 -23.56
CA ASN A 533 16.98 -10.39 -22.54
C ASN A 533 17.96 -9.33 -23.08
N MET A 534 17.44 -8.46 -23.96
CA MET A 534 18.18 -7.37 -24.58
C MET A 534 18.04 -6.09 -23.76
N PHE A 535 19.14 -5.36 -23.64
CA PHE A 535 19.15 -4.02 -23.07
C PHE A 535 20.13 -3.14 -23.84
N GLN A 536 20.03 -1.83 -23.63
CA GLN A 536 20.89 -0.84 -24.26
C GLN A 536 21.59 0.01 -23.21
N VAL A 537 22.89 0.23 -23.41
CA VAL A 537 23.68 1.22 -22.67
C VAL A 537 23.83 2.43 -23.58
N ILE A 538 23.07 3.48 -23.30
CA ILE A 538 23.09 4.74 -24.05
C ILE A 538 24.25 5.57 -23.51
N HIS A 539 25.20 5.91 -24.37
CA HIS A 539 26.36 6.73 -24.03
C HIS A 539 26.60 7.78 -25.10
N THR A 540 27.51 8.73 -24.85
CA THR A 540 27.76 9.94 -25.66
C THR A 540 28.06 9.71 -27.15
N GLU A 541 28.46 8.51 -27.58
CA GLU A 541 28.76 8.23 -28.98
C GLU A 541 27.60 7.50 -29.69
N LYS A 542 27.35 6.24 -29.32
CA LYS A 542 26.29 5.41 -29.90
C LYS A 542 25.77 4.40 -28.88
N PRO A 543 24.46 4.07 -28.88
CA PRO A 543 23.93 3.03 -28.01
C PRO A 543 24.68 1.70 -28.21
N LEU A 544 25.07 1.09 -27.09
CA LEU A 544 25.61 -0.26 -27.05
C LEU A 544 24.47 -1.22 -26.75
N TYR A 545 24.07 -2.02 -27.75
CA TYR A 545 23.07 -3.07 -27.59
C TYR A 545 23.71 -4.37 -27.09
N VAL A 546 23.18 -4.91 -25.98
CA VAL A 546 23.72 -6.07 -25.27
C VAL A 546 22.61 -7.09 -25.01
N GLN A 547 22.95 -8.37 -25.13
CA GLN A 547 22.12 -9.52 -24.78
C GLN A 547 22.75 -10.26 -23.58
N ALA A 548 22.01 -10.39 -22.48
CA ALA A 548 22.39 -11.26 -21.36
C ALA A 548 21.92 -12.71 -21.58
N ASN A 549 22.41 -13.66 -20.77
CA ASN A 549 22.09 -15.08 -20.97
C ASN A 549 20.65 -15.42 -20.57
N ASN A 550 20.11 -14.73 -19.58
CA ASN A 550 18.74 -14.89 -19.08
C ASN A 550 18.17 -13.55 -18.59
N CYS A 551 16.89 -13.53 -18.22
CA CYS A 551 16.22 -12.30 -17.78
C CYS A 551 16.74 -11.78 -16.43
N VAL A 552 17.19 -12.68 -15.55
CA VAL A 552 17.74 -12.33 -14.24
C VAL A 552 19.06 -11.58 -14.43
N GLU A 553 20.00 -12.11 -15.21
CA GLU A 553 21.25 -11.44 -15.54
C GLU A 553 21.02 -10.10 -16.26
N ALA A 554 20.04 -10.03 -17.17
CA ALA A 554 19.71 -8.77 -17.84
C ALA A 554 19.31 -7.69 -16.84
N ASN A 555 18.41 -8.01 -15.92
CA ASN A 555 17.99 -7.09 -14.87
C ASN A 555 19.16 -6.71 -13.96
N GLU A 556 19.97 -7.68 -13.51
CA GLU A 556 21.15 -7.40 -12.68
C GLU A 556 22.14 -6.45 -13.37
N TRP A 557 22.40 -6.63 -14.67
CA TRP A 557 23.28 -5.76 -15.43
C TRP A 557 22.70 -4.36 -15.59
N ILE A 558 21.41 -4.25 -15.92
CA ILE A 558 20.71 -2.95 -15.99
C ILE A 558 20.80 -2.24 -14.65
N ASP A 559 20.49 -2.92 -13.54
CA ASP A 559 20.46 -2.34 -12.21
C ASP A 559 21.84 -1.84 -11.77
N VAL A 560 22.90 -2.64 -11.96
CA VAL A 560 24.26 -2.20 -11.57
C VAL A 560 24.75 -1.08 -12.48
N LEU A 561 24.43 -1.08 -13.78
CA LEU A 561 24.82 -0.03 -14.70
C LEU A 561 24.07 1.29 -14.45
N CYS A 562 22.75 1.25 -14.25
CA CYS A 562 21.93 2.39 -13.83
C CYS A 562 22.45 3.01 -12.53
N ARG A 563 22.86 2.15 -11.60
CA ARG A 563 23.38 2.53 -10.27
C ARG A 563 24.73 3.24 -10.36
N VAL A 564 25.67 2.79 -11.18
CA VAL A 564 26.96 3.47 -11.33
C VAL A 564 26.82 4.79 -12.09
N SER A 565 25.96 4.85 -13.10
CA SER A 565 25.73 6.07 -13.89
C SER A 565 24.80 7.07 -13.21
N ARG A 566 24.40 6.82 -11.94
CA ARG A 566 23.42 7.64 -11.20
C ARG A 566 23.86 9.09 -11.03
N CYS A 567 25.15 9.32 -10.79
CA CYS A 567 25.72 10.65 -10.52
C CYS A 567 26.02 11.44 -11.81
N ASN A 568 25.62 10.93 -12.99
CA ASN A 568 25.86 11.62 -14.24
C ASN A 568 24.86 12.77 -14.42
N GLN A 569 25.33 14.01 -14.36
CA GLN A 569 24.51 15.22 -14.55
C GLN A 569 23.87 15.31 -15.95
N ASN A 570 24.37 14.56 -16.94
CA ASN A 570 23.89 14.56 -18.31
C ASN A 570 22.94 13.39 -18.65
N ARG A 571 22.28 12.79 -17.65
CA ARG A 571 21.34 11.69 -17.93
C ARG A 571 20.20 12.14 -18.84
N LEU A 572 19.79 11.24 -19.72
CA LEU A 572 18.64 11.48 -20.59
C LEU A 572 17.34 11.35 -19.79
N SER A 573 16.39 12.25 -20.07
CA SER A 573 15.01 12.16 -19.56
C SER A 573 14.13 11.24 -20.41
N SER A 574 14.52 10.99 -21.65
CA SER A 574 13.79 10.17 -22.61
C SER A 574 14.72 9.32 -23.46
N TYR A 575 14.25 8.13 -23.84
CA TYR A 575 14.98 7.19 -24.69
C TYR A 575 14.08 6.55 -25.74
N HIS A 576 14.70 5.86 -26.69
CA HIS A 576 14.01 5.04 -27.68
C HIS A 576 14.03 3.58 -27.25
N PRO A 577 12.87 2.93 -27.02
CA PRO A 577 12.80 1.54 -26.53
C PRO A 577 13.17 0.50 -27.59
N SER A 578 13.25 0.92 -28.86
CA SER A 578 13.64 0.06 -29.97
C SER A 578 14.86 0.60 -30.72
N ALA A 579 15.54 -0.27 -31.46
CA ALA A 579 16.75 0.10 -32.19
C ALA A 579 16.48 0.95 -33.45
N TYR A 580 17.43 1.83 -33.76
CA TYR A 580 17.47 2.54 -35.06
C TYR A 580 17.99 1.60 -36.16
N LEU A 581 17.14 1.28 -37.13
CA LEU A 581 17.42 0.35 -38.22
C LEU A 581 16.88 0.88 -39.56
N ASN A 582 17.61 0.64 -40.65
CA ASN A 582 17.20 1.02 -42.01
C ASN A 582 16.84 2.51 -42.18
N GLY A 583 17.45 3.39 -41.40
CA GLY A 583 17.21 4.84 -41.47
C GLY A 583 16.08 5.35 -40.59
N ASN A 584 15.38 4.49 -39.83
CA ASN A 584 14.30 4.91 -38.94
C ASN A 584 14.40 4.26 -37.54
N TRP A 585 13.85 4.90 -36.53
CA TRP A 585 13.58 4.30 -35.22
C TRP A 585 12.37 3.35 -35.31
N LEU A 586 12.51 2.09 -34.90
CA LEU A 586 11.38 1.15 -34.97
C LEU A 586 10.22 1.49 -34.02
N CYS A 587 10.48 2.26 -32.96
CA CYS A 587 9.46 2.63 -31.97
C CYS A 587 8.56 3.79 -32.41
N CYS A 588 9.13 4.84 -32.99
CA CYS A 588 8.40 6.07 -33.37
C CYS A 588 8.43 6.39 -34.87
N GLN A 589 9.14 5.59 -35.68
CA GLN A 589 9.31 5.76 -37.13
C GLN A 589 10.05 7.04 -37.55
N GLU A 590 10.66 7.75 -36.60
CA GLU A 590 11.48 8.93 -36.87
C GLU A 590 12.74 8.59 -37.66
N SER A 591 13.04 9.39 -38.68
CA SER A 591 14.12 9.12 -39.64
C SER A 591 15.50 9.63 -39.20
N SER A 592 15.57 10.45 -38.16
CA SER A 592 16.82 10.99 -37.63
C SER A 592 17.32 10.18 -36.42
N GLU A 593 18.59 9.72 -36.48
CA GLU A 593 19.26 9.01 -35.35
C GLU A 593 19.40 9.93 -34.12
N ASN A 594 19.31 11.26 -34.29
CA ASN A 594 19.47 12.25 -33.21
C ASN A 594 18.14 12.75 -32.62
N THR A 595 16.99 12.20 -33.04
CA THR A 595 15.69 12.61 -32.48
C THR A 595 15.62 12.27 -30.98
N PRO A 596 15.11 13.18 -30.11
CA PRO A 596 14.87 12.90 -28.69
C PRO A 596 14.05 11.62 -28.48
N GLY A 597 14.24 10.96 -27.33
CA GLY A 597 13.59 9.69 -27.02
C GLY A 597 12.06 9.79 -27.00
N CYS A 598 11.39 8.72 -27.44
CA CYS A 598 9.92 8.67 -27.47
C CYS A 598 9.26 8.08 -26.21
N LYS A 599 10.05 7.54 -25.27
CA LYS A 599 9.59 7.08 -23.96
C LYS A 599 10.41 7.75 -22.85
N PRO A 600 9.82 8.04 -21.67
CA PRO A 600 10.58 8.51 -20.52
C PRO A 600 11.57 7.43 -20.07
N CYS A 601 12.79 7.82 -19.68
CA CYS A 601 13.75 6.89 -19.07
C CYS A 601 13.19 6.34 -17.76
N THR A 602 13.52 5.11 -17.39
CA THR A 602 13.27 4.60 -16.05
C THR A 602 14.19 5.37 -15.09
N ALA A 603 13.65 6.42 -14.48
CA ALA A 603 14.36 7.32 -13.59
C ALA A 603 14.74 6.62 -12.28
N GLY A 604 15.76 5.76 -12.32
CA GLY A 604 16.53 5.25 -11.17
C GLY A 604 15.76 4.54 -10.04
N VAL A 605 14.49 4.22 -10.24
CA VAL A 605 13.84 3.14 -9.48
C VAL A 605 14.28 1.82 -10.16
N PRO A 606 14.86 0.84 -9.44
CA PRO A 606 15.28 -0.46 -9.99
C PRO A 606 14.24 -1.02 -10.96
N ALA A 607 14.67 -1.75 -12.00
CA ALA A 607 13.79 -2.27 -13.06
C ALA A 607 12.65 -3.20 -12.56
N ASP A 608 12.68 -3.53 -11.27
CA ASP A 608 11.76 -4.38 -10.53
C ASP A 608 10.71 -3.60 -9.71
N ILE A 609 10.79 -2.27 -9.65
CA ILE A 609 9.81 -1.40 -8.99
C ILE A 609 9.12 -0.57 -10.09
N GLN A 610 8.34 -1.24 -10.95
CA GLN A 610 7.14 -0.60 -11.46
C GLN A 610 6.22 -0.46 -10.26
N ILE A 611 6.19 0.72 -9.66
CA ILE A 611 5.07 1.06 -8.77
C ILE A 611 3.87 1.09 -9.71
N ASP A 612 3.10 0.00 -9.71
CA ASP A 612 1.84 -0.11 -10.44
C ASP A 612 0.85 0.86 -9.78
N ILE A 613 0.97 2.13 -10.17
CA ILE A 613 0.16 3.23 -9.66
C ILE A 613 -0.99 3.39 -10.63
N ASP A 614 -2.18 3.05 -10.15
CA ASP A 614 -3.42 3.46 -10.78
C ASP A 614 -3.60 4.96 -10.55
N GLU A 615 -3.19 5.77 -11.53
CA GLU A 615 -3.25 7.24 -11.47
C GLU A 615 -4.66 7.74 -11.22
N ASP A 616 -5.66 7.10 -11.83
CA ASP A 616 -7.06 7.50 -11.71
C ASP A 616 -7.56 7.23 -10.30
N ARG A 617 -7.19 6.09 -9.72
CA ARG A 617 -7.51 5.77 -8.31
C ARG A 617 -6.82 6.71 -7.32
N GLU A 618 -5.54 7.01 -7.49
CA GLU A 618 -4.87 7.94 -6.57
C GLU A 618 -5.44 9.36 -6.72
N THR A 619 -5.84 9.76 -7.93
CA THR A 619 -6.50 11.05 -8.16
C THR A 619 -7.92 11.10 -7.56
N GLU A 620 -8.68 10.00 -7.66
CA GLU A 620 -9.99 9.85 -7.03
C GLU A 620 -9.89 9.96 -5.51
N ARG A 621 -8.90 9.30 -4.88
CA ARG A 621 -8.65 9.42 -3.44
C ARG A 621 -8.33 10.85 -3.03
N ILE A 622 -7.51 11.55 -3.81
CA ILE A 622 -7.19 12.96 -3.55
C ILE A 622 -8.45 13.83 -3.68
N TYR A 623 -9.27 13.60 -4.71
CA TYR A 623 -10.57 14.24 -4.86
C TYR A 623 -11.46 13.99 -3.62
N SER A 624 -11.63 12.73 -3.21
CA SER A 624 -12.40 12.33 -2.04
C SER A 624 -11.90 13.00 -0.76
N LEU A 625 -10.58 13.16 -0.59
CA LEU A 625 -9.99 13.87 0.54
C LEU A 625 -10.29 15.37 0.53
N PHE A 626 -10.27 16.01 -0.64
CA PHE A 626 -10.68 17.40 -0.78
C PHE A 626 -12.17 17.57 -0.46
N THR A 627 -13.04 16.70 -0.99
CA THR A 627 -14.49 16.73 -0.72
C THR A 627 -14.78 16.53 0.77
N LEU A 628 -14.10 15.58 1.43
CA LEU A 628 -14.21 15.36 2.88
C LEU A 628 -13.66 16.52 3.73
N SER A 629 -12.76 17.33 3.17
CA SER A 629 -12.09 18.43 3.88
C SER A 629 -12.55 19.81 3.39
N LEU A 630 -13.67 19.88 2.67
CA LEU A 630 -14.17 21.11 2.04
C LEU A 630 -14.39 22.24 3.05
N LEU A 631 -14.89 21.93 4.25
CA LEU A 631 -15.06 22.91 5.33
C LEU A 631 -13.73 23.52 5.78
N LYS A 632 -12.65 22.72 5.88
CA LYS A 632 -11.31 23.23 6.22
C LYS A 632 -10.75 24.08 5.09
N LEU A 633 -11.00 23.69 3.83
CA LEU A 633 -10.62 24.46 2.65
C LEU A 633 -11.32 25.84 2.61
N GLN A 634 -12.61 25.89 2.95
CA GLN A 634 -13.37 27.15 3.08
C GLN A 634 -12.82 28.05 4.19
N LYS A 635 -12.47 27.49 5.36
CA LYS A 635 -11.82 28.27 6.43
C LYS A 635 -10.48 28.87 5.98
N MET A 636 -9.70 28.13 5.19
CA MET A 636 -8.44 28.63 4.63
C MET A 636 -8.67 29.75 3.59
N GLU A 637 -9.73 29.65 2.79
CA GLU A 637 -10.17 30.68 1.85
C GLU A 637 -10.57 31.98 2.57
N GLU A 638 -11.36 31.89 3.63
CA GLU A 638 -11.77 33.02 4.47
C GLU A 638 -10.57 33.69 5.15
N ALA A 639 -9.62 32.89 5.65
CA ALA A 639 -8.37 33.40 6.21
C ALA A 639 -7.57 34.19 5.16
N CYS A 640 -7.45 33.67 3.93
CA CYS A 640 -6.80 34.40 2.83
C CYS A 640 -7.50 35.74 2.53
N GLY A 641 -8.83 35.74 2.49
CA GLY A 641 -9.63 36.96 2.27
C GLY A 641 -9.41 38.01 3.37
N THR A 642 -9.37 37.56 4.62
CA THR A 642 -9.13 38.43 5.78
C THR A 642 -7.74 39.05 5.74
N ILE A 643 -6.70 38.23 5.46
CA ILE A 643 -5.31 38.69 5.35
C ILE A 643 -5.15 39.70 4.21
N ALA A 644 -5.85 39.54 3.08
CA ALA A 644 -5.75 40.44 1.93
C ALA A 644 -6.37 41.83 2.17
N VAL A 645 -7.37 41.93 3.07
CA VAL A 645 -8.15 43.16 3.29
C VAL A 645 -7.72 43.91 4.56
N TYR A 646 -7.22 43.21 5.58
CA TYR A 646 -6.91 43.79 6.89
C TYR A 646 -5.46 44.33 6.96
N GLN A 647 -5.31 45.65 7.15
CA GLN A 647 -4.00 46.34 7.25
C GLN A 647 -3.59 46.71 8.70
N GLY A 648 -4.34 46.29 9.73
CA GLY A 648 -4.03 46.57 11.14
C GLY A 648 -3.08 45.54 11.77
N PRO A 649 -2.54 45.80 12.99
CA PRO A 649 -1.72 44.82 13.70
C PRO A 649 -2.54 43.55 13.97
N GLN A 650 -2.05 42.41 13.49
CA GLN A 650 -2.74 41.14 13.64
C GLN A 650 -2.81 40.77 15.13
N LYS A 651 -4.00 40.87 15.74
CA LYS A 651 -4.32 40.06 16.91
C LYS A 651 -4.51 38.65 16.38
N GLU A 652 -3.61 37.71 16.71
CA GLU A 652 -3.77 36.30 16.32
C GLU A 652 -5.17 35.82 16.69
N PRO A 653 -6.06 35.55 15.72
CA PRO A 653 -7.31 34.87 16.02
C PRO A 653 -6.92 33.41 16.20
N GLU A 654 -7.27 32.82 17.35
CA GLU A 654 -6.93 31.43 17.71
C GLU A 654 -7.30 30.41 16.62
N ASP A 655 -8.24 30.74 15.72
CA ASP A 655 -8.65 29.90 14.58
C ASP A 655 -7.76 30.00 13.33
N HIS A 656 -7.07 31.13 13.07
CA HIS A 656 -6.24 31.32 11.87
C HIS A 656 -4.78 30.86 12.05
N ALA A 657 -4.34 30.64 13.29
CA ALA A 657 -3.01 30.14 13.62
C ALA A 657 -2.73 28.70 13.12
N SER A 658 -3.73 28.04 12.53
CA SER A 658 -3.63 26.66 12.07
C SER A 658 -3.03 26.48 10.66
N PHE A 659 -3.01 27.52 9.81
CA PHE A 659 -2.56 27.45 8.42
C PHE A 659 -1.30 28.29 8.15
N VAL A 660 -0.37 27.75 7.36
CA VAL A 660 0.78 28.51 6.86
C VAL A 660 0.41 29.18 5.53
N ILE A 661 0.27 30.51 5.52
CA ILE A 661 -0.09 31.29 4.32
C ILE A 661 0.98 32.37 4.07
N GLU A 662 1.93 32.10 3.17
CA GLU A 662 2.97 33.08 2.77
C GLU A 662 2.42 34.18 1.84
N ASP A 663 1.51 33.83 0.92
CA ASP A 663 0.86 34.76 -0.01
C ASP A 663 -0.65 34.48 -0.10
N SER A 664 -1.45 35.35 0.51
CA SER A 664 -2.90 35.19 0.57
C SER A 664 -3.57 35.27 -0.80
N VAL A 665 -3.05 36.07 -1.74
CA VAL A 665 -3.67 36.27 -3.05
C VAL A 665 -3.47 35.05 -3.93
N THR A 666 -2.24 34.52 -4.00
CA THR A 666 -1.95 33.32 -4.78
C THR A 666 -2.61 32.08 -4.17
N THR A 667 -2.58 31.96 -2.84
CA THR A 667 -3.25 30.86 -2.12
C THR A 667 -4.76 30.86 -2.39
N PHE A 668 -5.41 32.03 -2.32
CA PHE A 668 -6.82 32.17 -2.64
C PHE A 668 -7.14 31.73 -4.07
N LYS A 669 -6.33 32.13 -5.05
CA LYS A 669 -6.50 31.71 -6.46
C LYS A 669 -6.39 30.20 -6.63
N THR A 670 -5.43 29.55 -5.97
CA THR A 670 -5.31 28.08 -6.01
C THR A 670 -6.52 27.42 -5.37
N ILE A 671 -7.02 27.94 -4.23
CA ILE A 671 -8.22 27.40 -3.58
C ILE A 671 -9.45 27.52 -4.51
N GLN A 672 -9.64 28.64 -5.21
CA GLN A 672 -10.72 28.78 -6.20
C GLN A 672 -10.60 27.75 -7.33
N GLN A 673 -9.39 27.49 -7.83
CA GLN A 673 -9.15 26.47 -8.84
C GLN A 673 -9.48 25.07 -8.33
N ILE A 674 -9.07 24.74 -7.10
CA ILE A 674 -9.39 23.46 -6.44
C ILE A 674 -10.91 23.29 -6.34
N LYS A 675 -11.63 24.28 -5.80
CA LYS A 675 -13.09 24.24 -5.65
C LYS A 675 -13.79 24.04 -7.00
N SER A 676 -13.41 24.81 -8.02
CA SER A 676 -14.02 24.69 -9.36
C SER A 676 -13.79 23.32 -10.00
N ILE A 677 -12.63 22.69 -9.77
CA ILE A 677 -12.34 21.34 -10.26
C ILE A 677 -13.17 20.30 -9.50
N ILE A 678 -13.26 20.41 -8.17
CA ILE A 678 -14.05 19.50 -7.33
C ILE A 678 -15.54 19.57 -7.72
N GLU A 679 -16.10 20.76 -7.88
CA GLU A 679 -17.50 20.95 -8.29
C GLU A 679 -17.81 20.27 -9.63
N LYS A 680 -16.88 20.35 -10.59
CA LYS A 680 -17.01 19.66 -11.89
C LYS A 680 -16.89 18.14 -11.79
N LEU A 681 -16.08 17.64 -10.85
CA LEU A 681 -15.94 16.21 -10.58
C LEU A 681 -17.13 15.65 -9.78
N ASP A 682 -17.73 16.46 -8.89
CA ASP A 682 -18.89 16.07 -8.09
C ASP A 682 -20.08 15.69 -8.97
N GLU A 683 -20.34 16.41 -10.07
CA GLU A 683 -21.48 16.14 -10.95
C GLU A 683 -21.53 14.69 -11.49
N PRO A 684 -20.48 14.16 -12.16
CA PRO A 684 -20.48 12.78 -12.64
C PRO A 684 -20.45 11.75 -11.49
N HIS A 685 -19.76 12.03 -10.38
CA HIS A 685 -19.76 11.14 -9.21
C HIS A 685 -21.15 11.04 -8.56
N GLU A 686 -21.85 12.16 -8.40
CA GLU A 686 -23.23 12.22 -7.90
C GLU A 686 -24.22 11.55 -8.86
N LYS A 687 -24.07 11.77 -10.16
CA LYS A 687 -24.89 11.09 -11.17
C LYS A 687 -24.74 9.58 -11.10
N TYR A 688 -23.51 9.09 -10.93
CA TYR A 688 -23.25 7.67 -10.76
C TYR A 688 -23.85 7.13 -9.45
N ARG A 689 -23.64 7.83 -8.32
CA ARG A 689 -24.24 7.46 -7.03
C ARG A 689 -25.75 7.37 -7.09
N LYS A 690 -26.42 8.39 -7.66
CA LYS A 690 -27.89 8.39 -7.86
C LYS A 690 -28.38 7.25 -8.74
N LYS A 691 -27.68 6.96 -9.85
CA LYS A 691 -28.00 5.83 -10.73
C LYS A 691 -27.88 4.48 -10.01
N ARG A 692 -26.82 4.29 -9.22
CA ARG A 692 -26.65 3.08 -8.42
C ARG A 692 -27.75 2.93 -7.37
N SER A 693 -28.01 3.96 -6.57
CA SER A 693 -29.03 3.94 -5.52
C SER A 693 -30.44 3.71 -6.05
N SER A 694 -30.79 4.30 -7.20
CA SER A 694 -32.11 4.09 -7.83
C SER A 694 -32.26 2.72 -8.50
N SER A 695 -31.18 2.07 -8.91
CA SER A 695 -31.19 0.73 -9.50
C SER A 695 -31.21 -0.41 -8.47
N ALA A 696 -30.88 -0.14 -7.22
CA ALA A 696 -30.78 -1.15 -6.17
C ALA A 696 -32.17 -1.51 -5.62
N LYS A 697 -32.81 -2.56 -6.17
CA LYS A 697 -34.06 -3.11 -5.63
C LYS A 697 -33.76 -4.05 -4.46
N TYR A 698 -33.98 -3.62 -3.23
CA TYR A 698 -33.80 -4.47 -2.04
C TYR A 698 -34.72 -5.70 -2.11
N GLY A 699 -34.19 -6.89 -1.81
CA GLY A 699 -34.88 -8.17 -2.04
C GLY A 699 -34.78 -8.71 -3.48
N SER A 700 -34.03 -8.05 -4.38
CA SER A 700 -33.67 -8.60 -5.69
C SER A 700 -32.61 -9.69 -5.60
N LYS A 701 -32.35 -10.39 -6.71
CA LYS A 701 -31.31 -11.42 -6.77
C LYS A 701 -29.92 -10.81 -6.53
N GLU A 702 -29.72 -9.57 -6.96
CA GLU A 702 -28.49 -8.79 -6.86
C GLU A 702 -28.33 -8.19 -5.46
N ASN A 703 -29.43 -7.83 -4.79
CA ASN A 703 -29.45 -7.24 -3.45
C ASN A 703 -30.41 -8.01 -2.52
N PRO A 704 -30.05 -9.25 -2.11
CA PRO A 704 -30.88 -10.06 -1.21
C PRO A 704 -30.94 -9.46 0.21
N ILE A 705 -32.03 -9.76 0.93
CA ILE A 705 -32.22 -9.38 2.33
C ILE A 705 -31.33 -10.28 3.22
N GLY A 706 -30.42 -9.68 3.99
CA GLY A 706 -29.67 -10.33 5.08
C GLY A 706 -29.94 -9.58 6.39
N LYS A 707 -29.70 -10.20 7.56
CA LYS A 707 -29.97 -9.58 8.89
C LYS A 707 -29.51 -8.11 8.88
N THR A 708 -30.47 -7.18 8.88
CA THR A 708 -30.26 -5.84 9.41
C THR A 708 -30.02 -6.04 10.90
N SER A 709 -28.76 -5.95 11.32
CA SER A 709 -28.42 -5.68 12.72
C SER A 709 -29.01 -4.35 13.15
#